data_AF-A0A4P5YQ65-F1
#
_entry.id   AF-A0A4P5YQ65-F1
#
_cell.length_a   1.000
_cell.length_b   1.000
_cell.length_c   1.000
_cell.angle_alpha   90.00
_cell.angle_beta   90.00
_cell.angle_gamma   90.00
#
_symmetry.space_group_name_H-M   'P 1'
#
loop_
_entity.id
_entity.type
_entity.pdbx_description
1 polymer ?
#
loop_
_entity_poly.entity_id
_entity_poly.type
_entity_poly.pdbx_seq_one_letter_code
_entity_poly.pdbx_strand_id
1 'polypeptide(L)'
;MAQTLPLAGAPPAGDNAAFASQTAPAMLLAGQTNLVTVRMVNRGTTTWRAADHYFLGSMNPADNLIWGFNRVSLSAEVAPGQTAAFHFEIVAPLAAGSYGLQWQMTREGRGFFGQPSSNASIRVLSAEAPDRALDRQSLPLARADPLTNDAVFISQTVPTLLPIGGIAPVTITVRNTGTTTWNETARYRLCAINPIDNRTWAARRVFLRSPVPPGASYTFSFPITAPTVAGSYNFQWMMLQEAVGRFGLPTPNVVIQVTDTTAPPPSFTHQPANRTVAAGTAAEFTAVASGTPSPALRWQSKAPAAADFSDVAGANSGTFVTPALLLADNGTQFRCVATNAAGSATSAVATVSVTVPGIPPGFTLQPLNKTVVAGATAEFTAAASGTPPPTLRWQSKVPGAPDFSDLAGAIDATYVTSALLLADNGTQFRCVAANSAGTATSAVATVTVSGSAPSFTLQPTNASVFEEQTATFTAAAAGTPAPTLQWQSKAAGAGQFADIAGATTGTYVTPALTVADHNSQFRCRANNAAGTAYSAVATLVVSNSPPGFKRIHPKMELQTGDTVVFLGDSITYQALYTQYFEDFVYTRFPDRRILFRNAGVANDRATNALVRFNDDIAAFRPKYVTLLLGMNDGGYRDFDKPTFDTYQRNMGTLFDRIAQLGAVAVPITPTMHDGRAARMRNTPSEPRDTLYNGVLGLYGAWLREAAFTRGLGFADVYSPLNHATTDGRKTDAFFTLIPDGIHPDPPGHVIMVVALLADLGLCSPVSSILIQDKAGQLTATADNGQLADFSAGDKISFTFTANALPWVLPAEARPSYRRACAGTSHSLEKITVQNLAPGTYELRIDGTSVGAYSDSQLAIGIELQENELTPQFQQALRVAQFNKDKNANAVRPLRKWWEQLRDKRLELDKAIAEHDPNLPAKRAAFAAWLLTFQSGVATLQTLVTSFEDQIYQANQPPPRRYELLRVNPAARTR
;
A
#
# COMPACT_ATOMS: atom_id res chain seq x y z
N MET A 1 27.41 50.34 15.91
CA MET A 1 28.74 50.17 15.30
C MET A 1 28.58 49.28 14.07
N ALA A 2 28.44 49.88 12.89
CA ALA A 2 28.47 49.14 11.62
C ALA A 2 29.91 49.25 11.09
N GLN A 3 30.61 48.12 11.02
CA GLN A 3 31.95 48.07 10.43
C GLN A 3 31.84 48.25 8.92
N THR A 4 32.26 49.41 8.42
CA THR A 4 32.59 49.61 7.00
C THR A 4 33.89 48.87 6.70
N LEU A 5 33.79 47.67 6.14
CA LEU A 5 34.93 46.96 5.53
C LEU A 5 35.19 47.51 4.11
N PRO A 6 36.45 47.68 3.69
CA PRO A 6 36.79 48.26 2.39
C PRO A 6 36.44 47.32 1.22
N LEU A 7 35.96 47.91 0.11
CA LEU A 7 35.75 47.26 -1.20
C LEU A 7 37.09 46.78 -1.77
N ALA A 8 37.53 45.58 -1.41
CA ALA A 8 38.76 44.97 -1.89
C ALA A 8 38.48 43.59 -2.50
N GLY A 9 38.04 43.60 -3.75
CA GLY A 9 37.94 42.43 -4.61
C GLY A 9 37.22 42.79 -5.89
N ALA A 10 37.79 42.47 -7.05
CA ALA A 10 37.03 42.48 -8.31
C ALA A 10 35.99 41.36 -8.25
N PRO A 11 34.77 41.56 -8.80
CA PRO A 11 33.76 40.52 -8.85
C PRO A 11 34.30 39.30 -9.62
N PRO A 12 33.97 38.06 -9.21
CA PRO A 12 34.43 36.84 -9.89
C PRO A 12 34.07 36.84 -11.37
N ALA A 13 34.86 36.17 -12.22
CA ALA A 13 34.73 36.10 -13.68
C ALA A 13 33.42 35.44 -14.21
N GLY A 14 32.42 35.22 -13.35
CA GLY A 14 31.09 34.71 -13.68
C GLY A 14 29.94 35.60 -13.24
N ASP A 15 30.17 36.69 -12.50
CA ASP A 15 29.12 37.60 -12.03
C ASP A 15 28.90 38.73 -13.06
N ASN A 16 27.74 38.73 -13.72
CA ASN A 16 27.38 39.76 -14.69
C ASN A 16 25.88 40.04 -14.67
N ALA A 17 25.50 41.30 -14.81
CA ALA A 17 24.11 41.74 -14.80
C ALA A 17 23.86 42.70 -15.97
N ALA A 18 22.67 42.63 -16.56
CA ALA A 18 22.19 43.65 -17.49
C ALA A 18 20.99 44.38 -16.89
N PHE A 19 20.96 45.69 -17.05
CA PHE A 19 19.80 46.49 -16.63
C PHE A 19 18.62 46.23 -17.58
N ALA A 20 17.45 45.90 -17.03
CA ALA A 20 16.23 45.71 -17.81
C ALA A 20 15.33 46.96 -17.78
N SER A 21 14.96 47.42 -16.58
CA SER A 21 14.05 48.57 -16.42
C SER A 21 14.09 49.12 -14.98
N GLN A 22 13.71 50.39 -14.80
CA GLN A 22 13.44 50.96 -13.47
C GLN A 22 12.18 51.83 -13.49
N THR A 23 11.50 51.92 -12.35
CA THR A 23 10.50 52.96 -12.07
C THR A 23 11.10 53.98 -11.11
N ALA A 24 11.09 55.25 -11.48
CA ALA A 24 11.59 56.33 -10.64
C ALA A 24 10.66 57.55 -10.77
N PRO A 25 10.26 58.21 -9.65
CA PRO A 25 9.44 59.41 -9.71
C PRO A 25 10.25 60.59 -10.24
N ALA A 26 9.63 61.50 -10.98
CA ALA A 26 10.29 62.73 -11.42
C ALA A 26 10.44 63.76 -10.30
N MET A 27 9.52 63.75 -9.31
CA MET A 27 9.46 64.70 -8.20
C MET A 27 8.99 64.04 -6.90
N LEU A 28 9.52 64.50 -5.76
CA LEU A 28 9.10 64.13 -4.40
C LEU A 28 9.13 65.34 -3.47
N LEU A 29 8.32 65.35 -2.41
CA LEU A 29 8.48 66.27 -1.29
C LEU A 29 9.57 65.77 -0.33
N ALA A 30 10.25 66.69 0.35
CA ALA A 30 11.24 66.39 1.37
C ALA A 30 10.67 65.41 2.43
N GLY A 31 11.34 64.27 2.64
CA GLY A 31 10.90 63.22 3.56
C GLY A 31 9.79 62.31 3.04
N GLN A 32 9.25 62.53 1.83
CA GLN A 32 8.22 61.67 1.24
C GLN A 32 8.80 60.30 0.87
N THR A 33 8.01 59.24 1.09
CA THR A 33 8.33 57.89 0.65
C THR A 33 7.72 57.56 -0.71
N ASN A 34 8.41 56.73 -1.51
CA ASN A 34 7.90 56.28 -2.81
C ASN A 34 8.38 54.86 -3.15
N LEU A 35 7.51 54.02 -3.71
CA LEU A 35 7.88 52.66 -4.11
C LEU A 35 8.60 52.66 -5.47
N VAL A 36 9.82 52.14 -5.48
CA VAL A 36 10.68 51.98 -6.65
C VAL A 36 10.81 50.51 -7.01
N THR A 37 10.82 50.21 -8.30
CA THR A 37 11.09 48.87 -8.84
C THR A 37 12.28 48.91 -9.78
N VAL A 38 13.27 48.06 -9.55
CA VAL A 38 14.44 47.90 -10.43
C VAL A 38 14.52 46.45 -10.90
N ARG A 39 14.66 46.22 -12.21
CA ARG A 39 14.80 44.89 -12.80
C ARG A 39 16.19 44.69 -13.39
N MET A 40 16.85 43.61 -13.00
CA MET A 40 18.18 43.24 -13.44
C MET A 40 18.16 41.80 -13.99
N VAL A 41 18.73 41.58 -15.17
CA VAL A 41 18.87 40.24 -15.76
C VAL A 41 20.22 39.66 -15.37
N ASN A 42 20.23 38.44 -14.83
CA ASN A 42 21.47 37.72 -14.59
C ASN A 42 22.07 37.27 -15.92
N ARG A 43 23.16 37.91 -16.34
CA ARG A 43 23.93 37.59 -17.56
C ARG A 43 25.22 36.83 -17.23
N GLY A 44 25.41 36.50 -15.96
CA GLY A 44 26.53 35.72 -15.47
C GLY A 44 26.32 34.22 -15.64
N THR A 45 27.24 33.45 -15.06
CA THR A 45 27.19 31.99 -15.02
C THR A 45 26.81 31.45 -13.63
N THR A 46 26.72 32.32 -12.62
CA THR A 46 26.39 32.00 -11.23
C THR A 46 24.91 32.28 -10.93
N THR A 47 24.26 31.43 -10.12
CA THR A 47 22.92 31.73 -9.60
C THR A 47 23.04 32.71 -8.44
N TRP A 48 22.32 33.84 -8.48
CA TRP A 48 22.34 34.79 -7.37
C TRP A 48 21.43 34.31 -6.24
N ARG A 49 21.98 34.19 -5.03
CA ARG A 49 21.24 33.84 -3.82
C ARG A 49 21.47 34.90 -2.75
N ALA A 50 20.43 35.22 -1.97
CA ALA A 50 20.57 36.13 -0.83
C ALA A 50 21.58 35.59 0.20
N ALA A 51 21.61 34.26 0.40
CA ALA A 51 22.57 33.57 1.27
C ALA A 51 24.04 33.74 0.82
N ASP A 52 24.27 33.99 -0.47
CA ASP A 52 25.61 34.22 -1.03
C ASP A 52 26.00 35.71 -1.08
N HIS A 53 25.23 36.55 -0.37
CA HIS A 53 25.40 38.00 -0.22
C HIS A 53 25.30 38.80 -1.51
N TYR A 54 24.39 38.41 -2.42
CA TYR A 54 24.04 39.21 -3.59
C TYR A 54 22.93 40.21 -3.28
N PHE A 55 23.15 41.48 -3.63
CA PHE A 55 22.25 42.61 -3.39
C PHE A 55 22.18 43.56 -4.60
N LEU A 56 21.15 44.41 -4.61
CA LEU A 56 21.17 45.65 -5.38
C LEU A 56 21.72 46.77 -4.49
N GLY A 57 22.77 47.45 -4.95
CA GLY A 57 23.46 48.52 -4.20
C GLY A 57 23.24 49.91 -4.81
N SER A 58 23.19 50.93 -3.94
CA SER A 58 23.02 52.33 -4.37
C SER A 58 24.25 52.85 -5.11
N MET A 59 24.01 53.61 -6.17
CA MET A 59 25.02 54.19 -7.04
C MET A 59 24.76 55.68 -7.25
N ASN A 60 25.82 56.41 -7.61
CA ASN A 60 25.84 57.86 -7.84
C ASN A 60 25.43 58.74 -6.64
N PRO A 61 26.28 58.84 -5.60
CA PRO A 61 27.59 58.16 -5.45
C PRO A 61 27.47 56.68 -5.04
N ALA A 62 28.48 55.84 -5.26
CA ALA A 62 28.43 54.43 -4.84
C ALA A 62 28.29 54.30 -3.31
N ASP A 63 27.48 53.34 -2.87
CA ASP A 63 27.24 53.01 -1.45
C ASP A 63 26.70 54.16 -0.59
N ASN A 64 25.91 55.07 -1.19
CA ASN A 64 25.31 56.20 -0.50
C ASN A 64 24.00 55.83 0.24
N LEU A 65 23.62 56.67 1.22
CA LEU A 65 22.38 56.56 1.99
C LEU A 65 21.36 57.67 1.64
N ILE A 66 21.49 58.34 0.49
CA ILE A 66 20.66 59.50 0.10
C ILE A 66 19.16 59.14 0.16
N TRP A 67 18.81 57.92 -0.20
CA TRP A 67 17.43 57.43 -0.27
C TRP A 67 16.99 56.61 0.95
N GLY A 68 17.77 56.67 2.04
CA GLY A 68 17.49 56.01 3.33
C GLY A 68 18.30 54.74 3.60
N PHE A 69 18.76 54.04 2.55
CA PHE A 69 19.57 52.81 2.64
C PHE A 69 20.42 52.62 1.38
N ASN A 70 21.35 51.68 1.44
CA ASN A 70 22.31 51.39 0.36
C ASN A 70 22.24 49.94 -0.19
N ARG A 71 21.42 49.06 0.39
CA ARG A 71 21.29 47.64 -0.02
C ARG A 71 19.83 47.21 -0.11
N VAL A 72 19.51 46.44 -1.15
CA VAL A 72 18.22 45.75 -1.29
C VAL A 72 18.46 44.27 -1.55
N SER A 73 17.88 43.42 -0.70
CA SER A 73 18.00 41.97 -0.77
C SER A 73 17.22 41.37 -1.94
N LEU A 74 17.71 40.24 -2.44
CA LEU A 74 16.97 39.40 -3.38
C LEU A 74 15.73 38.80 -2.70
N SER A 75 14.61 38.79 -3.39
CA SER A 75 13.36 38.16 -2.91
C SER A 75 13.27 36.66 -3.23
N ALA A 76 14.07 36.18 -4.19
CA ALA A 76 14.21 34.78 -4.56
C ALA A 76 15.56 34.55 -5.28
N GLU A 77 15.95 33.29 -5.47
CA GLU A 77 17.16 32.94 -6.21
C GLU A 77 17.01 33.22 -7.71
N VAL A 78 18.07 33.72 -8.34
CA VAL A 78 18.04 34.18 -9.74
C VAL A 78 19.11 33.47 -10.54
N ALA A 79 18.70 32.42 -11.25
CA ALA A 79 19.57 31.64 -12.13
C ALA A 79 20.05 32.46 -13.34
N PRO A 80 21.16 32.07 -14.00
CA PRO A 80 21.59 32.66 -15.27
C PRO A 80 20.46 32.75 -16.30
N GLY A 81 20.31 33.91 -16.93
CA GLY A 81 19.25 34.22 -17.90
C GLY A 81 17.93 34.68 -17.30
N GLN A 82 17.72 34.54 -15.99
CA GLN A 82 16.50 35.00 -15.31
C GLN A 82 16.59 36.48 -14.90
N THR A 83 15.43 37.10 -14.70
CA THR A 83 15.32 38.52 -14.27
C THR A 83 14.94 38.62 -12.79
N ALA A 84 15.78 39.31 -12.02
CA ALA A 84 15.48 39.74 -10.66
C ALA A 84 14.63 41.02 -10.69
N ALA A 85 13.56 41.08 -9.90
CA ALA A 85 12.77 42.30 -9.69
C ALA A 85 12.86 42.74 -8.23
N PHE A 86 13.54 43.86 -7.97
CA PHE A 86 13.68 44.46 -6.65
C PHE A 86 12.60 45.50 -6.46
N HIS A 87 11.78 45.36 -5.43
CA HIS A 87 10.73 46.30 -5.05
C HIS A 87 11.08 46.87 -3.68
N PHE A 88 11.26 48.18 -3.58
CA PHE A 88 11.70 48.83 -2.33
C PHE A 88 11.20 50.27 -2.26
N GLU A 89 10.90 50.74 -1.05
CA GLU A 89 10.49 52.13 -0.82
C GLU A 89 11.71 53.00 -0.58
N ILE A 90 11.83 54.13 -1.28
CA ILE A 90 12.86 55.15 -1.03
C ILE A 90 12.30 56.27 -0.16
N VAL A 91 13.15 56.93 0.63
CA VAL A 91 12.80 58.14 1.39
C VAL A 91 13.53 59.34 0.79
N ALA A 92 12.81 60.38 0.38
CA ALA A 92 13.43 61.59 -0.18
C ALA A 92 14.26 62.34 0.88
N PRO A 93 15.45 62.85 0.52
CA PRO A 93 16.22 63.74 1.39
C PRO A 93 15.39 64.90 1.95
N LEU A 94 15.70 65.33 3.18
CA LEU A 94 15.02 66.48 3.78
C LEU A 94 15.40 67.82 3.13
N ALA A 95 16.52 67.85 2.40
CA ALA A 95 16.96 69.02 1.65
C ALA A 95 16.35 69.03 0.24
N ALA A 96 15.78 70.17 -0.15
CA ALA A 96 15.30 70.37 -1.52
C ALA A 96 16.48 70.45 -2.50
N GLY A 97 16.34 69.81 -3.66
CA GLY A 97 17.43 69.70 -4.63
C GLY A 97 17.17 68.64 -5.71
N SER A 98 18.10 68.48 -6.64
CA SER A 98 18.04 67.41 -7.65
C SER A 98 19.01 66.31 -7.24
N TYR A 99 18.50 65.08 -7.08
CA TYR A 99 19.25 63.93 -6.60
C TYR A 99 19.22 62.81 -7.65
N GLY A 100 20.35 62.14 -7.84
CA GLY A 100 20.42 60.97 -8.70
C GLY A 100 19.88 59.72 -7.99
N LEU A 101 19.05 58.95 -8.67
CA LEU A 101 18.64 57.61 -8.28
C LEU A 101 19.26 56.63 -9.29
N GLN A 102 20.32 55.95 -8.85
CA GLN A 102 21.00 54.92 -9.63
C GLN A 102 21.33 53.72 -8.74
N TRP A 103 21.30 52.53 -9.32
CA TRP A 103 21.50 51.25 -8.64
C TRP A 103 22.28 50.27 -9.50
N GLN A 104 23.07 49.38 -8.89
CA GLN A 104 23.82 48.33 -9.59
C GLN A 104 23.91 47.06 -8.72
N MET A 105 24.02 45.90 -9.35
CA MET A 105 24.22 44.65 -8.61
C MET A 105 25.57 44.66 -7.88
N THR A 106 25.58 44.14 -6.66
CA THR A 106 26.78 44.01 -5.83
C THR A 106 26.77 42.71 -5.08
N ARG A 107 27.96 42.20 -4.80
CA ARG A 107 28.14 41.08 -3.88
C ARG A 107 29.02 41.56 -2.73
N GLU A 108 28.52 41.44 -1.50
CA GLU A 108 29.27 41.96 -0.36
C GLU A 108 30.64 41.28 -0.23
N GLY A 109 31.67 42.09 0.05
CA GLY A 109 33.06 41.65 0.05
C GLY A 109 33.67 41.36 -1.34
N ARG A 110 32.91 41.50 -2.44
CA ARG A 110 33.36 41.18 -3.82
C ARG A 110 33.11 42.30 -4.84
N GLY A 111 32.41 43.36 -4.46
CA GLY A 111 32.25 44.58 -5.26
C GLY A 111 31.02 44.62 -6.16
N PHE A 112 30.85 45.76 -6.83
CA PHE A 112 29.78 46.00 -7.80
C PHE A 112 30.09 45.33 -9.14
N PHE A 113 29.07 44.80 -9.81
CA PHE A 113 29.22 44.10 -11.09
C PHE A 113 28.03 44.32 -12.03
N GLY A 114 28.26 44.04 -13.31
CA GLY A 114 27.27 44.23 -14.38
C GLY A 114 26.95 45.69 -14.70
N GLN A 115 25.97 45.92 -15.56
CA GLN A 115 25.54 47.25 -15.99
C GLN A 115 24.76 47.95 -14.86
N PRO A 116 25.11 49.20 -14.48
CA PRO A 116 24.28 49.99 -13.58
C PRO A 116 22.97 50.38 -14.28
N SER A 117 21.94 50.58 -13.49
CA SER A 117 20.68 51.16 -13.95
C SER A 117 20.86 52.61 -14.43
N SER A 118 19.84 53.15 -15.11
CA SER A 118 19.87 54.55 -15.54
C SER A 118 19.88 55.50 -14.33
N ASN A 119 20.72 56.53 -14.36
CA ASN A 119 20.70 57.57 -13.33
C ASN A 119 19.47 58.48 -13.53
N ALA A 120 18.40 58.23 -12.78
CA ALA A 120 17.20 59.08 -12.82
C ALA A 120 17.40 60.32 -11.94
N SER A 121 17.22 61.50 -12.52
CA SER A 121 17.28 62.76 -11.77
C SER A 121 15.93 63.05 -11.12
N ILE A 122 15.86 62.96 -9.80
CA ILE A 122 14.64 63.20 -9.01
C ILE A 122 14.75 64.58 -8.37
N ARG A 123 13.74 65.42 -8.60
CA ARG A 123 13.67 66.74 -7.98
C ARG A 123 12.90 66.68 -6.66
N VAL A 124 13.59 66.95 -5.56
CA VAL A 124 13.04 67.04 -4.21
C VAL A 124 12.66 68.48 -3.92
N LEU A 125 11.40 68.71 -3.57
CA LEU A 125 10.85 70.01 -3.21
C LEU A 125 10.72 70.11 -1.69
N SER A 126 10.85 71.31 -1.12
CA SER A 126 10.62 71.52 0.32
C SER A 126 9.18 71.18 0.69
N ALA A 127 8.99 70.46 1.80
CA ALA A 127 7.66 70.20 2.35
C ALA A 127 7.13 71.47 3.02
N GLU A 128 6.22 72.21 2.35
CA GLU A 128 5.46 73.28 2.98
C GLU A 128 4.25 72.69 3.72
N ALA A 129 4.11 73.00 5.00
CA ALA A 129 2.91 72.68 5.80
C ALA A 129 1.72 73.54 5.34
N PRO A 130 0.46 73.07 5.52
CA PRO A 130 -0.70 73.71 4.91
C PRO A 130 -1.10 75.01 5.65
N ASP A 131 -1.20 76.05 4.83
CA ASP A 131 -2.13 77.19 4.86
C ASP A 131 -2.19 78.10 6.11
N ARG A 132 -1.76 79.36 5.94
CA ARG A 132 -2.48 80.55 6.45
C ARG A 132 -1.96 81.83 5.82
N ALA A 133 -2.90 82.59 5.26
CA ALA A 133 -2.77 83.97 4.81
C ALA A 133 -2.04 84.87 5.81
N LEU A 134 -1.19 85.76 5.31
CA LEU A 134 -1.34 87.22 5.45
C LEU A 134 -0.12 87.97 4.90
N ASP A 135 -0.47 89.00 4.15
CA ASP A 135 0.18 90.29 4.03
C ASP A 135 1.41 90.53 3.15
N ARG A 136 1.19 91.54 2.31
CA ARG A 136 2.21 92.35 1.66
C ARG A 136 2.93 93.21 2.71
N GLN A 137 4.13 93.64 2.30
CA GLN A 137 4.90 94.80 2.76
C GLN A 137 5.99 94.56 3.82
N SER A 138 7.11 95.27 3.54
CA SER A 138 8.25 95.61 4.39
C SER A 138 9.26 94.51 4.76
N LEU A 139 10.37 94.48 3.97
CA LEU A 139 11.78 94.67 4.36
C LEU A 139 12.23 94.16 5.76
N PRO A 140 13.43 93.54 5.88
CA PRO A 140 14.65 94.17 5.38
C PRO A 140 15.67 93.24 4.71
N LEU A 141 16.43 93.85 3.79
CA LEU A 141 17.83 93.54 3.53
C LEU A 141 18.57 93.49 4.87
N ALA A 142 18.65 92.31 5.48
CA ALA A 142 19.60 92.06 6.53
C ALA A 142 20.98 92.00 5.87
N ARG A 143 21.75 93.07 6.06
CA ARG A 143 23.22 93.06 6.01
C ARG A 143 23.72 91.74 6.58
N ALA A 144 24.06 90.79 5.71
CA ALA A 144 25.08 89.84 6.05
C ALA A 144 26.37 90.65 6.05
N ASP A 145 27.04 90.66 7.18
CA ASP A 145 28.38 91.24 7.32
C ASP A 145 29.21 90.90 6.09
N PRO A 146 30.01 91.84 5.55
CA PRO A 146 30.77 91.56 4.36
C PRO A 146 31.63 90.31 4.59
N LEU A 147 31.31 89.21 3.91
CA LEU A 147 32.06 87.98 4.02
C LEU A 147 33.52 88.30 3.68
N THR A 148 34.44 87.91 4.57
CA THR A 148 35.88 88.18 4.41
C THR A 148 36.36 87.73 3.01
N ASN A 149 35.83 86.59 2.55
CA ASN A 149 36.00 86.05 1.21
C ASN A 149 34.64 85.67 0.61
N ASP A 150 34.27 86.28 -0.52
CA ASP A 150 33.08 85.88 -1.27
C ASP A 150 33.23 86.19 -2.74
N ALA A 151 32.65 85.34 -3.60
CA ALA A 151 32.78 85.42 -5.04
C ALA A 151 31.43 85.14 -5.72
N VAL A 152 31.09 85.97 -6.70
CA VAL A 152 29.97 85.70 -7.61
C VAL A 152 30.47 85.30 -8.99
N PHE A 153 29.88 84.25 -9.55
CA PHE A 153 30.13 83.84 -10.93
C PHE A 153 29.55 84.86 -11.92
N ILE A 154 30.30 85.20 -12.96
CA ILE A 154 29.85 86.13 -14.02
C ILE A 154 29.64 85.38 -15.34
N SER A 155 30.65 84.67 -15.83
CA SER A 155 30.57 83.95 -17.10
C SER A 155 31.64 82.87 -17.22
N GLN A 156 31.45 81.92 -18.15
CA GLN A 156 32.48 80.97 -18.56
C GLN A 156 32.38 80.64 -20.05
N THR A 157 33.52 80.37 -20.67
CA THR A 157 33.59 79.78 -22.03
C THR A 157 34.23 78.41 -21.91
N VAL A 158 33.45 77.37 -22.23
CA VAL A 158 33.84 75.96 -22.07
C VAL A 158 33.41 75.20 -23.33
N PRO A 159 34.29 74.40 -23.96
CA PRO A 159 33.92 73.60 -25.13
C PRO A 159 32.95 72.48 -24.73
N THR A 160 32.04 72.10 -25.63
CA THR A 160 31.11 70.98 -25.41
C THR A 160 31.62 69.66 -25.98
N LEU A 161 32.70 69.70 -26.79
CA LEU A 161 33.31 68.55 -27.46
C LEU A 161 34.83 68.75 -27.55
N LEU A 162 35.60 67.70 -27.24
CA LEU A 162 37.06 67.63 -27.40
C LEU A 162 37.48 66.26 -27.94
N PRO A 163 38.57 66.15 -28.72
CA PRO A 163 39.11 64.84 -29.05
C PRO A 163 39.84 64.21 -27.84
N ILE A 164 40.04 62.89 -27.84
CA ILE A 164 40.86 62.20 -26.82
C ILE A 164 42.24 62.87 -26.74
N GLY A 165 42.65 63.29 -25.54
CA GLY A 165 43.92 64.02 -25.32
C GLY A 165 43.96 65.45 -25.90
N GLY A 166 42.85 65.93 -26.49
CA GLY A 166 42.73 67.27 -27.06
C GLY A 166 42.86 68.37 -26.01
N ILE A 167 43.49 69.48 -26.39
CA ILE A 167 43.71 70.64 -25.51
C ILE A 167 42.84 71.80 -26.00
N ALA A 168 42.10 72.44 -25.09
CA ALA A 168 41.33 73.65 -25.40
C ALA A 168 41.43 74.71 -24.30
N PRO A 169 41.41 76.01 -24.66
CA PRO A 169 41.36 77.08 -23.67
C PRO A 169 39.95 77.19 -23.07
N VAL A 170 39.87 77.43 -21.77
CA VAL A 170 38.64 77.80 -21.07
C VAL A 170 38.82 79.10 -20.33
N THR A 171 37.73 79.85 -20.21
CA THR A 171 37.69 81.07 -19.39
C THR A 171 36.61 80.97 -18.33
N ILE A 172 36.91 81.42 -17.11
CA ILE A 172 35.92 81.59 -16.03
C ILE A 172 36.12 82.98 -15.44
N THR A 173 35.08 83.81 -15.49
CA THR A 173 35.05 85.14 -14.90
C THR A 173 34.24 85.11 -13.61
N VAL A 174 34.88 85.53 -12.51
CA VAL A 174 34.26 85.71 -11.21
C VAL A 174 34.49 87.13 -10.71
N ARG A 175 33.59 87.65 -9.88
CA ARG A 175 33.72 88.95 -9.24
C ARG A 175 33.89 88.79 -7.74
N ASN A 176 34.86 89.50 -7.18
CA ASN A 176 35.09 89.54 -5.74
C ASN A 176 34.00 90.36 -5.06
N THR A 177 33.13 89.70 -4.30
CA THR A 177 32.05 90.31 -3.53
C THR A 177 32.37 90.37 -2.03
N GLY A 178 33.52 89.81 -1.61
CA GLY A 178 34.01 89.91 -0.24
C GLY A 178 34.79 91.20 0.04
N THR A 179 35.38 91.30 1.23
CA THR A 179 36.12 92.50 1.68
C THR A 179 37.63 92.43 1.55
N THR A 180 38.21 91.26 1.29
CA THR A 180 39.66 91.13 1.11
C THR A 180 40.06 91.13 -0.36
N THR A 181 41.20 91.74 -0.66
CA THR A 181 41.82 91.64 -1.99
C THR A 181 42.38 90.23 -2.19
N TRP A 182 41.83 89.48 -3.14
CA TRP A 182 42.39 88.17 -3.49
C TRP A 182 43.76 88.34 -4.12
N ASN A 183 44.75 87.58 -3.68
CA ASN A 183 46.08 87.57 -4.28
C ASN A 183 46.74 86.20 -4.11
N GLU A 184 47.73 85.91 -4.95
CA GLU A 184 48.38 84.59 -4.94
C GLU A 184 49.23 84.37 -3.69
N THR A 185 49.83 85.42 -3.11
CA THR A 185 50.61 85.32 -1.86
C THR A 185 49.75 84.80 -0.70
N ALA A 186 48.48 85.20 -0.64
CA ALA A 186 47.47 84.71 0.30
C ALA A 186 46.73 83.44 -0.19
N ARG A 187 47.21 82.83 -1.30
CA ARG A 187 46.78 81.54 -1.87
C ARG A 187 45.32 81.46 -2.31
N TYR A 188 44.78 82.57 -2.82
CA TYR A 188 43.48 82.57 -3.50
C TYR A 188 43.60 82.02 -4.92
N ARG A 189 42.73 81.09 -5.29
CA ARG A 189 42.79 80.38 -6.58
C ARG A 189 41.44 79.76 -6.94
N LEU A 190 41.28 79.38 -8.20
CA LEU A 190 40.12 78.59 -8.65
C LEU A 190 40.38 77.09 -8.43
N CYS A 191 39.35 76.33 -8.06
CA CYS A 191 39.41 74.92 -7.68
C CYS A 191 38.35 74.09 -8.43
N ALA A 192 38.72 72.90 -8.92
CA ALA A 192 37.77 71.97 -9.54
C ALA A 192 36.85 71.34 -8.48
N ILE A 193 35.55 71.26 -8.76
CA ILE A 193 34.54 70.80 -7.78
C ILE A 193 33.59 69.69 -8.26
N ASN A 194 33.65 69.30 -9.54
CA ASN A 194 32.82 68.20 -10.05
C ASN A 194 33.64 67.26 -10.95
N PRO A 195 34.29 66.22 -10.39
CA PRO A 195 34.40 65.90 -8.94
C PRO A 195 35.27 66.88 -8.12
N ILE A 196 35.17 66.89 -6.79
CA ILE A 196 35.99 67.80 -5.95
C ILE A 196 37.47 67.43 -6.03
N ASP A 197 38.32 68.45 -6.24
CA ASP A 197 39.80 68.35 -6.24
C ASP A 197 40.39 67.37 -7.27
N ASN A 198 39.69 67.15 -8.38
CA ASN A 198 40.10 66.24 -9.44
C ASN A 198 41.14 66.84 -10.42
N ARG A 199 41.78 65.96 -11.21
CA ARG A 199 42.68 66.32 -12.33
C ARG A 199 42.16 65.82 -13.70
N THR A 200 40.86 65.57 -13.83
CA THR A 200 40.22 65.11 -15.08
C THR A 200 40.60 65.99 -16.27
N TRP A 201 40.70 67.30 -16.05
CA TRP A 201 41.09 68.28 -17.06
C TRP A 201 42.57 68.72 -16.96
N ALA A 202 43.42 67.84 -16.43
CA ALA A 202 44.85 68.03 -16.10
C ALA A 202 45.17 69.08 -15.01
N ALA A 203 44.31 70.06 -14.77
CA ALA A 203 44.43 71.05 -13.69
C ALA A 203 43.43 70.80 -12.56
N ARG A 204 43.90 70.86 -11.30
CA ARG A 204 43.03 70.85 -10.09
C ARG A 204 42.88 72.22 -9.42
N ARG A 205 43.78 73.15 -9.76
CA ARG A 205 43.87 74.53 -9.24
C ARG A 205 44.28 75.48 -10.36
N VAL A 206 43.76 76.70 -10.35
CA VAL A 206 44.20 77.77 -11.26
C VAL A 206 44.53 79.01 -10.46
N PHE A 207 45.81 79.41 -10.52
CA PHE A 207 46.39 80.49 -9.73
C PHE A 207 45.95 81.87 -10.23
N LEU A 208 45.86 82.83 -9.32
CA LEU A 208 45.67 84.23 -9.67
C LEU A 208 46.98 84.82 -10.18
N ARG A 209 46.94 85.62 -11.25
CA ARG A 209 48.13 86.28 -11.81
C ARG A 209 48.27 87.75 -11.40
N SER A 210 47.24 88.33 -10.79
CA SER A 210 47.25 89.69 -10.26
C SER A 210 46.27 89.80 -9.08
N PRO A 211 46.47 90.75 -8.14
CA PRO A 211 45.52 90.99 -7.08
C PRO A 211 44.14 91.40 -7.61
N VAL A 212 43.07 90.95 -6.96
CA VAL A 212 41.66 91.24 -7.31
C VAL A 212 40.99 91.92 -6.13
N PRO A 213 40.92 93.26 -6.10
CA PRO A 213 40.31 93.98 -4.99
C PRO A 213 38.79 93.74 -4.90
N PRO A 214 38.17 94.02 -3.74
CA PRO A 214 36.71 93.99 -3.59
C PRO A 214 35.99 94.75 -4.71
N GLY A 215 34.95 94.14 -5.28
CA GLY A 215 34.17 94.69 -6.38
C GLY A 215 34.76 94.52 -7.79
N ALA A 216 36.02 94.08 -7.93
CA ALA A 216 36.64 93.80 -9.22
C ALA A 216 36.31 92.39 -9.73
N SER A 217 36.29 92.22 -11.05
CA SER A 217 36.16 90.91 -11.69
C SER A 217 37.52 90.41 -12.17
N TYR A 218 37.71 89.10 -12.14
CA TYR A 218 38.89 88.43 -12.64
C TYR A 218 38.51 87.28 -13.55
N THR A 219 39.16 87.20 -14.70
CA THR A 219 38.99 86.11 -15.66
C THR A 219 40.16 85.16 -15.56
N PHE A 220 39.89 83.95 -15.06
CA PHE A 220 40.81 82.82 -15.15
C PHE A 220 40.80 82.31 -16.59
N SER A 221 41.95 82.33 -17.26
CA SER A 221 42.13 81.72 -18.59
C SER A 221 43.19 80.63 -18.48
N PHE A 222 42.81 79.39 -18.78
CA PHE A 222 43.70 78.24 -18.67
C PHE A 222 43.35 77.15 -19.69
N PRO A 223 44.32 76.35 -20.14
CA PRO A 223 44.03 75.20 -20.99
C PRO A 223 43.50 74.04 -20.15
N ILE A 224 42.57 73.28 -20.74
CA ILE A 224 42.17 71.94 -20.28
C ILE A 224 42.68 70.90 -21.27
N THR A 225 43.07 69.74 -20.76
CA THR A 225 43.38 68.55 -21.58
C THR A 225 42.30 67.51 -21.34
N ALA A 226 41.70 67.02 -22.42
CA ALA A 226 40.70 65.97 -22.37
C ALA A 226 41.32 64.64 -21.91
N PRO A 227 40.59 63.84 -21.11
CA PRO A 227 40.98 62.47 -20.75
C PRO A 227 41.39 61.61 -21.95
N THR A 228 42.22 60.60 -21.69
CA THR A 228 42.69 59.63 -22.70
C THR A 228 41.64 58.56 -23.05
N VAL A 229 40.43 58.69 -22.49
CA VAL A 229 39.31 57.78 -22.71
C VAL A 229 38.13 58.61 -23.22
N ALA A 230 37.49 58.16 -24.30
CA ALA A 230 36.28 58.79 -24.81
C ALA A 230 35.13 58.68 -23.79
N GLY A 231 34.33 59.73 -23.65
CA GLY A 231 33.23 59.76 -22.69
C GLY A 231 32.72 61.16 -22.39
N SER A 232 31.68 61.25 -21.56
CA SER A 232 31.11 62.51 -21.10
C SER A 232 31.71 62.90 -19.75
N TYR A 233 32.28 64.11 -19.66
CA TYR A 233 32.97 64.58 -18.46
C TYR A 233 32.41 65.93 -17.98
N ASN A 234 32.19 66.05 -16.67
CA ASN A 234 31.71 67.28 -16.04
C ASN A 234 32.85 68.32 -15.89
N PHE A 235 32.51 69.59 -16.10
CA PHE A 235 33.40 70.73 -15.91
C PHE A 235 32.70 71.75 -15.00
N GLN A 236 33.21 71.89 -13.77
CA GLN A 236 32.68 72.80 -12.76
C GLN A 236 33.75 73.24 -11.77
N TRP A 237 33.78 74.53 -11.41
CA TRP A 237 34.84 75.15 -10.63
C TRP A 237 34.28 76.12 -9.56
N MET A 238 35.09 76.48 -8.56
CA MET A 238 34.72 77.39 -7.47
C MET A 238 35.97 78.08 -6.90
N MET A 239 35.81 79.25 -6.29
CA MET A 239 36.93 79.93 -5.62
C MET A 239 37.35 79.20 -4.34
N LEU A 240 38.65 79.23 -4.06
CA LEU A 240 39.30 78.59 -2.92
C LEU A 240 40.39 79.52 -2.37
N GLN A 241 40.46 79.64 -1.05
CA GLN A 241 41.67 80.06 -0.36
C GLN A 241 42.27 78.85 0.33
N GLU A 242 43.54 78.55 0.04
CA GLU A 242 44.14 77.32 0.54
C GLU A 242 44.45 77.38 2.03
N ALA A 243 44.23 76.24 2.69
CA ALA A 243 44.20 76.10 4.15
C ALA A 243 43.09 76.91 4.87
N VAL A 244 42.17 77.57 4.15
CA VAL A 244 41.01 78.27 4.73
C VAL A 244 39.71 77.62 4.30
N GLY A 245 39.41 77.56 3.00
CA GLY A 245 38.17 76.98 2.52
C GLY A 245 37.73 77.50 1.15
N ARG A 246 36.74 76.80 0.57
CA ARG A 246 36.08 77.22 -0.68
C ARG A 246 35.01 78.27 -0.36
N PHE A 247 34.83 79.24 -1.24
CA PHE A 247 33.89 80.34 -1.03
C PHE A 247 33.26 80.80 -2.35
N GLY A 248 32.14 81.51 -2.26
CA GLY A 248 31.25 81.78 -3.40
C GLY A 248 30.42 80.56 -3.81
N LEU A 249 29.62 80.68 -4.87
CA LEU A 249 28.91 79.53 -5.45
C LEU A 249 29.77 78.82 -6.52
N PRO A 250 29.60 77.49 -6.70
CA PRO A 250 30.04 76.77 -7.89
C PRO A 250 29.67 77.47 -9.22
N THR A 251 30.54 77.38 -10.22
CA THR A 251 30.15 77.70 -11.60
C THR A 251 29.05 76.74 -12.09
N PRO A 252 28.30 77.07 -13.16
CA PRO A 252 27.43 76.11 -13.83
C PRO A 252 28.22 74.89 -14.32
N ASN A 253 27.69 73.68 -14.09
CA ASN A 253 28.30 72.46 -14.61
C ASN A 253 28.09 72.35 -16.13
N VAL A 254 29.16 72.12 -16.88
CA VAL A 254 29.12 71.86 -18.33
C VAL A 254 29.60 70.45 -18.60
N VAL A 255 28.83 69.67 -19.36
CA VAL A 255 29.23 68.34 -19.83
C VAL A 255 30.00 68.49 -21.14
N ILE A 256 31.25 68.03 -21.16
CA ILE A 256 32.12 68.00 -22.35
C ILE A 256 32.20 66.57 -22.85
N GLN A 257 31.90 66.35 -24.14
CA GLN A 257 32.09 65.07 -24.80
C GLN A 257 33.54 64.89 -25.26
N VAL A 258 34.15 63.74 -25.01
CA VAL A 258 35.51 63.42 -25.45
C VAL A 258 35.45 62.30 -26.49
N THR A 259 35.97 62.52 -27.71
CA THR A 259 35.81 61.60 -28.88
C THR A 259 37.13 61.30 -29.60
N ASP A 260 37.33 60.13 -30.19
CA ASP A 260 38.53 59.83 -31.00
C ASP A 260 38.35 60.32 -32.46
N THR A 261 39.37 60.90 -33.12
CA THR A 261 39.25 61.51 -34.46
C THR A 261 40.37 61.14 -35.46
N THR A 262 40.91 59.92 -35.41
CA THR A 262 41.77 59.38 -36.50
C THR A 262 40.92 58.87 -37.68
N ALA A 263 41.39 59.04 -38.93
CA ALA A 263 40.63 58.63 -40.14
C ALA A 263 40.41 57.10 -40.14
N PRO A 264 39.15 56.61 -40.27
CA PRO A 264 38.86 55.23 -39.91
C PRO A 264 39.21 54.23 -41.04
N PRO A 265 39.92 53.12 -40.74
CA PRO A 265 39.91 51.94 -41.61
C PRO A 265 38.48 51.42 -41.76
N PRO A 266 38.21 50.51 -42.72
CA PRO A 266 36.86 49.99 -42.92
C PRO A 266 36.33 49.42 -41.61
N SER A 267 35.12 49.80 -41.23
CA SER A 267 34.42 49.28 -40.06
C SER A 267 32.97 49.01 -40.43
N PHE A 268 32.46 47.84 -40.05
CA PHE A 268 31.07 47.48 -40.32
C PHE A 268 30.15 48.23 -39.37
N THR A 269 29.35 49.16 -39.90
CA THR A 269 28.28 49.86 -39.19
C THR A 269 26.98 49.05 -39.15
N HIS A 270 26.83 48.08 -40.06
CA HIS A 270 25.79 47.06 -40.00
C HIS A 270 26.41 45.69 -40.25
N GLN A 271 26.26 44.78 -39.29
CA GLN A 271 26.76 43.42 -39.35
C GLN A 271 25.68 42.50 -39.95
N PRO A 272 26.06 41.46 -40.71
CA PRO A 272 25.11 40.44 -41.11
C PRO A 272 24.60 39.70 -39.87
N ALA A 273 23.28 39.48 -39.83
CA ALA A 273 22.63 38.73 -38.77
C ALA A 273 22.39 37.27 -39.19
N ASN A 274 22.39 36.35 -38.21
CA ASN A 274 21.95 34.98 -38.44
C ASN A 274 20.55 34.97 -39.06
N ARG A 275 20.30 34.05 -40.00
CA ARG A 275 19.00 33.91 -40.65
C ARG A 275 18.46 32.51 -40.41
N THR A 276 17.18 32.41 -40.07
CA THR A 276 16.46 31.14 -40.09
C THR A 276 15.50 31.17 -41.27
N VAL A 277 15.60 30.19 -42.16
CA VAL A 277 14.76 30.09 -43.36
C VAL A 277 14.24 28.68 -43.52
N ALA A 278 13.10 28.52 -44.18
CA ALA A 278 12.57 27.19 -44.51
C ALA A 278 13.40 26.57 -45.64
N ALA A 279 13.59 25.25 -45.60
CA ALA A 279 14.21 24.52 -46.70
C ALA A 279 13.49 24.82 -48.04
N GLY A 280 14.26 25.14 -49.08
CA GLY A 280 13.78 25.57 -50.39
C GLY A 280 13.65 27.09 -50.57
N THR A 281 14.00 27.90 -49.56
CA THR A 281 13.96 29.37 -49.63
C THR A 281 15.36 29.99 -49.50
N ALA A 282 15.55 31.19 -50.06
CA ALA A 282 16.80 31.93 -49.99
C ALA A 282 16.92 32.74 -48.69
N ALA A 283 18.14 32.98 -48.22
CA ALA A 283 18.44 33.86 -47.09
C ALA A 283 19.12 35.15 -47.59
N GLU A 284 18.70 36.30 -47.05
CA GLU A 284 19.30 37.61 -47.34
C GLU A 284 20.15 38.10 -46.17
N PHE A 285 21.40 38.46 -46.47
CA PHE A 285 22.36 39.03 -45.54
C PHE A 285 22.72 40.45 -45.97
N THR A 286 22.75 41.36 -45.01
CA THR A 286 23.08 42.76 -45.22
C THR A 286 24.28 43.12 -44.38
N ALA A 287 25.26 43.80 -44.97
CA ALA A 287 26.42 44.33 -44.30
C ALA A 287 26.75 45.71 -44.88
N VAL A 288 26.98 46.68 -44.00
CA VAL A 288 27.36 48.05 -44.39
C VAL A 288 28.67 48.36 -43.71
N ALA A 289 29.68 48.73 -44.50
CA ALA A 289 30.96 49.18 -43.98
C ALA A 289 31.17 50.66 -44.31
N SER A 290 31.59 51.42 -43.30
CA SER A 290 32.08 52.78 -43.44
C SER A 290 33.60 52.79 -43.43
N GLY A 291 34.22 53.80 -44.03
CA GLY A 291 35.66 53.97 -44.06
C GLY A 291 36.00 55.06 -45.06
N THR A 292 37.16 55.69 -44.89
CA THR A 292 37.60 56.78 -45.78
C THR A 292 39.00 56.45 -46.29
N PRO A 293 39.20 56.14 -47.59
CA PRO A 293 38.22 56.10 -48.69
C PRO A 293 37.15 55.01 -48.54
N SER A 294 36.02 55.13 -49.25
CA SER A 294 34.92 54.15 -49.17
C SER A 294 35.39 52.73 -49.46
N PRO A 295 35.10 51.73 -48.60
CA PRO A 295 35.63 50.38 -48.75
C PRO A 295 34.86 49.54 -49.77
N ALA A 296 35.60 48.72 -50.53
CA ALA A 296 35.01 47.68 -51.37
C ALA A 296 34.60 46.47 -50.53
N LEU A 297 33.43 45.91 -50.81
CA LEU A 297 32.89 44.73 -50.11
C LEU A 297 33.08 43.46 -50.93
N ARG A 298 33.30 42.34 -50.25
CA ARG A 298 33.19 40.98 -50.81
C ARG A 298 32.60 40.01 -49.78
N TRP A 299 31.66 39.17 -50.17
CA TRP A 299 31.11 38.13 -49.31
C TRP A 299 31.91 36.84 -49.41
N GLN A 300 32.01 36.14 -48.29
CA GLN A 300 32.61 34.83 -48.16
C GLN A 300 31.62 33.86 -47.53
N SER A 301 31.65 32.62 -47.96
CA SER A 301 30.83 31.54 -47.41
C SER A 301 31.70 30.38 -46.93
N LYS A 302 31.20 29.67 -45.93
CA LYS A 302 31.77 28.43 -45.39
C LYS A 302 30.62 27.45 -45.19
N ALA A 303 30.57 26.43 -46.05
CA ALA A 303 29.63 25.33 -45.91
C ALA A 303 29.84 24.59 -44.56
N PRO A 304 28.84 23.88 -44.02
CA PRO A 304 28.91 23.31 -42.66
C PRO A 304 30.11 22.37 -42.42
N ALA A 305 30.56 21.66 -43.47
CA ALA A 305 31.68 20.73 -43.43
C ALA A 305 33.00 21.30 -44.01
N ALA A 306 33.01 22.55 -44.48
CA ALA A 306 34.22 23.17 -45.01
C ALA A 306 35.15 23.59 -43.87
N ALA A 307 36.47 23.55 -44.10
CA ALA A 307 37.45 23.99 -43.11
C ALA A 307 37.53 25.53 -43.04
N ASP A 308 37.51 26.19 -44.20
CA ASP A 308 37.78 27.63 -44.35
C ASP A 308 36.68 28.36 -45.12
N PHE A 309 36.69 29.70 -45.00
CA PHE A 309 35.82 30.58 -45.78
C PHE A 309 36.38 30.78 -47.19
N SER A 310 35.49 30.75 -48.19
CA SER A 310 35.80 30.99 -49.60
C SER A 310 35.00 32.18 -50.14
N ASP A 311 35.58 32.94 -51.08
CA ASP A 311 34.90 34.07 -51.71
C ASP A 311 33.68 33.59 -52.50
N VAL A 312 32.55 34.26 -52.32
CA VAL A 312 31.34 34.03 -53.12
C VAL A 312 31.47 34.87 -54.39
N ALA A 313 31.67 34.20 -55.52
CA ALA A 313 31.90 34.85 -56.80
C ALA A 313 30.79 35.88 -57.13
N GLY A 314 31.18 37.13 -57.38
CA GLY A 314 30.29 38.22 -57.77
C GLY A 314 29.53 38.92 -56.62
N ALA A 315 29.63 38.45 -55.38
CA ALA A 315 28.93 39.05 -54.24
C ALA A 315 29.75 40.21 -53.62
N ASN A 316 29.69 41.38 -54.26
CA ASN A 316 30.47 42.57 -53.85
C ASN A 316 29.59 43.75 -53.37
N SER A 317 28.30 43.51 -53.15
CA SER A 317 27.34 44.51 -52.68
C SER A 317 27.16 44.46 -51.16
N GLY A 318 26.57 45.50 -50.58
CA GLY A 318 26.16 45.53 -49.17
C GLY A 318 25.05 44.53 -48.83
N THR A 319 24.37 43.96 -49.84
CA THR A 319 23.38 42.90 -49.66
C THR A 319 23.77 41.67 -50.47
N PHE A 320 23.67 40.49 -49.86
CA PHE A 320 23.89 39.20 -50.49
C PHE A 320 22.69 38.28 -50.23
N VAL A 321 22.13 37.71 -51.30
CA VAL A 321 21.04 36.73 -51.23
C VAL A 321 21.58 35.38 -51.68
N THR A 322 21.40 34.35 -50.86
CA THR A 322 21.82 32.98 -51.21
C THR A 322 20.94 32.39 -52.31
N PRO A 323 21.39 31.33 -53.01
CA PRO A 323 20.46 30.41 -53.65
C PRO A 323 19.47 29.81 -52.64
N ALA A 324 18.41 29.16 -53.13
CA ALA A 324 17.49 28.42 -52.28
C ALA A 324 18.24 27.37 -51.45
N LEU A 325 18.11 27.42 -50.13
CA LEU A 325 18.90 26.61 -49.20
C LEU A 325 18.18 25.29 -48.88
N LEU A 326 18.92 24.19 -48.90
CA LEU A 326 18.45 22.86 -48.52
C LEU A 326 18.77 22.58 -47.05
N LEU A 327 18.17 21.55 -46.47
CA LEU A 327 18.46 21.17 -45.08
C LEU A 327 19.94 20.83 -44.85
N ALA A 328 20.64 20.35 -45.89
CA ALA A 328 22.08 20.10 -45.87
C ALA A 328 22.93 21.39 -45.73
N ASP A 329 22.37 22.55 -46.07
CA ASP A 329 23.03 23.85 -45.93
C ASP A 329 22.86 24.44 -44.52
N ASN A 330 22.15 23.76 -43.62
CA ASN A 330 21.98 24.18 -42.24
C ASN A 330 23.34 24.27 -41.52
N GLY A 331 23.64 25.46 -41.00
CA GLY A 331 24.93 25.77 -40.41
C GLY A 331 25.93 26.43 -41.38
N THR A 332 25.54 26.71 -42.64
CA THR A 332 26.39 27.48 -43.57
C THR A 332 26.62 28.88 -42.99
N GLN A 333 27.87 29.29 -43.00
CA GLN A 333 28.33 30.55 -42.44
C GLN A 333 28.67 31.55 -43.54
N PHE A 334 28.25 32.80 -43.37
CA PHE A 334 28.55 33.90 -44.28
C PHE A 334 29.21 35.04 -43.52
N ARG A 335 30.19 35.69 -44.15
CA ARG A 335 30.81 36.92 -43.65
C ARG A 335 31.14 37.83 -44.82
N CYS A 336 31.22 39.13 -44.56
CA CYS A 336 31.64 40.12 -45.53
C CYS A 336 33.03 40.65 -45.15
N VAL A 337 33.87 40.91 -46.13
CA VAL A 337 35.16 41.59 -45.95
C VAL A 337 35.11 42.93 -46.65
N ALA A 338 35.44 44.00 -45.91
CA ALA A 338 35.50 45.37 -46.40
C ALA A 338 36.97 45.81 -46.47
N THR A 339 37.43 46.34 -47.61
CA THR A 339 38.83 46.75 -47.80
C THR A 339 38.92 48.14 -48.41
N ASN A 340 39.78 49.01 -47.86
CA ASN A 340 40.19 50.28 -48.46
C ASN A 340 41.71 50.49 -48.29
N ALA A 341 42.24 51.63 -48.71
CA ALA A 341 43.66 51.95 -48.60
C ALA A 341 44.19 52.09 -47.15
N ALA A 342 43.32 52.31 -46.16
CA ALA A 342 43.65 52.40 -44.74
C ALA A 342 43.59 51.05 -44.00
N GLY A 343 43.07 49.98 -44.63
CA GLY A 343 43.07 48.63 -44.06
C GLY A 343 41.91 47.75 -44.54
N SER A 344 41.68 46.65 -43.82
CA SER A 344 40.53 45.78 -44.05
C SER A 344 39.85 45.39 -42.74
N ALA A 345 38.53 45.21 -42.77
CA ALA A 345 37.77 44.61 -41.70
C ALA A 345 36.96 43.43 -42.22
N THR A 346 36.78 42.44 -41.36
CA THR A 346 35.88 41.30 -41.60
C THR A 346 34.68 41.44 -40.69
N SER A 347 33.48 41.24 -41.22
CA SER A 347 32.24 41.28 -40.45
C SER A 347 32.18 40.12 -39.45
N ALA A 348 31.24 40.20 -38.53
CA ALA A 348 30.81 39.03 -37.77
C ALA A 348 30.33 37.93 -38.74
N VAL A 349 30.46 36.68 -38.31
CA VAL A 349 29.94 35.52 -39.05
C VAL A 349 28.45 35.41 -38.77
N ALA A 350 27.66 35.41 -39.84
CA ALA A 350 26.24 35.08 -39.81
C ALA A 350 26.04 33.63 -40.24
N THR A 351 25.40 32.83 -39.39
CA THR A 351 25.05 31.44 -39.68
C THR A 351 23.62 31.36 -40.17
N VAL A 352 23.38 30.53 -41.19
CA VAL A 352 22.03 30.19 -41.61
C VAL A 352 21.55 28.93 -40.89
N SER A 353 20.34 28.98 -40.36
CA SER A 353 19.61 27.82 -39.86
C SER A 353 18.50 27.47 -40.83
N VAL A 354 18.60 26.31 -41.47
CA VAL A 354 17.58 25.83 -42.40
C VAL A 354 16.66 24.90 -41.63
N THR A 355 15.38 25.27 -41.53
CA THR A 355 14.38 24.48 -40.80
C THR A 355 13.39 23.83 -41.77
N VAL A 356 12.80 22.71 -41.34
CA VAL A 356 11.65 22.12 -42.04
C VAL A 356 10.38 22.85 -41.57
N PRO A 357 9.44 23.19 -42.46
CA PRO A 357 8.14 23.71 -42.05
C PRO A 357 7.47 22.78 -41.04
N GLY A 358 7.06 23.30 -39.90
CA GLY A 358 6.35 22.51 -38.90
C GLY A 358 5.01 22.01 -39.43
N ILE A 359 4.68 20.75 -39.15
CA ILE A 359 3.37 20.17 -39.46
C ILE A 359 2.53 20.21 -38.19
N PRO A 360 1.39 20.93 -38.16
CA PRO A 360 0.55 20.98 -36.97
C PRO A 360 0.03 19.58 -36.62
N PRO A 361 -0.34 19.32 -35.36
CA PRO A 361 -0.80 18.01 -34.94
C PRO A 361 -2.09 17.62 -35.67
N GLY A 362 -2.24 16.35 -36.02
CA GLY A 362 -3.46 15.75 -36.57
C GLY A 362 -3.70 14.38 -35.97
N PHE A 363 -4.90 14.13 -35.44
CA PHE A 363 -5.23 12.86 -34.81
C PHE A 363 -5.37 11.74 -35.86
N THR A 364 -4.55 10.70 -35.70
CA THR A 364 -4.58 9.46 -36.49
C THR A 364 -5.41 8.36 -35.83
N LEU A 365 -5.63 8.45 -34.51
CA LEU A 365 -6.57 7.62 -33.76
C LEU A 365 -7.44 8.50 -32.86
N GLN A 366 -8.76 8.33 -33.00
CA GLN A 366 -9.75 9.06 -32.21
C GLN A 366 -10.21 8.21 -31.02
N PRO A 367 -10.47 8.82 -29.84
CA PRO A 367 -11.10 8.09 -28.74
C PRO A 367 -12.54 7.71 -29.10
N LEU A 368 -12.97 6.54 -28.64
CA LEU A 368 -14.31 6.00 -28.89
C LEU A 368 -15.17 6.06 -27.62
N ASN A 369 -16.49 6.16 -27.81
CA ASN A 369 -17.46 6.07 -26.72
C ASN A 369 -17.28 4.74 -25.96
N LYS A 370 -17.49 4.78 -24.64
CA LYS A 370 -17.40 3.60 -23.78
C LYS A 370 -18.69 3.41 -22.99
N THR A 371 -19.10 2.17 -22.80
CA THR A 371 -20.18 1.81 -21.87
C THR A 371 -19.59 0.96 -20.77
N VAL A 372 -19.80 1.36 -19.52
CA VAL A 372 -19.31 0.65 -18.33
C VAL A 372 -20.39 0.59 -17.26
N VAL A 373 -20.27 -0.37 -16.35
CA VAL A 373 -21.11 -0.42 -15.15
C VAL A 373 -20.48 0.47 -14.08
N ALA A 374 -21.30 1.18 -13.30
CA ALA A 374 -20.83 2.01 -12.20
C ALA A 374 -19.90 1.21 -11.24
N GLY A 375 -18.73 1.78 -10.94
CA GLY A 375 -17.63 1.17 -10.19
C GLY A 375 -16.48 0.67 -11.06
N ALA A 376 -16.67 0.52 -12.38
CA ALA A 376 -15.62 0.14 -13.32
C ALA A 376 -14.87 1.36 -13.89
N THR A 377 -13.69 1.14 -14.47
CA THR A 377 -12.93 2.15 -15.20
C THR A 377 -13.22 2.09 -16.70
N ALA A 378 -13.03 3.20 -17.40
CA ALA A 378 -13.07 3.27 -18.86
C ALA A 378 -11.68 3.65 -19.40
N GLU A 379 -11.27 3.01 -20.49
CA GLU A 379 -10.00 3.29 -21.17
C GLU A 379 -10.25 4.01 -22.50
N PHE A 380 -9.63 5.18 -22.69
CA PHE A 380 -9.67 5.95 -23.93
C PHE A 380 -8.28 5.99 -24.54
N THR A 381 -8.20 5.80 -25.86
CA THR A 381 -6.95 5.85 -26.61
C THR A 381 -7.02 6.89 -27.71
N ALA A 382 -5.95 7.65 -27.89
CA ALA A 382 -5.81 8.64 -28.94
C ALA A 382 -4.36 8.72 -29.41
N ALA A 383 -4.17 8.97 -30.70
CA ALA A 383 -2.84 9.14 -31.29
C ALA A 383 -2.87 10.31 -32.26
N ALA A 384 -1.83 11.13 -32.26
CA ALA A 384 -1.69 12.27 -33.16
C ALA A 384 -0.29 12.32 -33.77
N SER A 385 -0.20 12.69 -35.05
CA SER A 385 1.04 12.92 -35.77
C SER A 385 1.27 14.42 -35.97
N GLY A 386 2.52 14.86 -36.04
CA GLY A 386 2.90 16.25 -36.31
C GLY A 386 4.42 16.37 -36.35
N THR A 387 4.94 17.51 -36.78
CA THR A 387 6.38 17.76 -36.81
C THR A 387 6.66 19.13 -36.18
N PRO A 388 7.31 19.20 -34.99
CA PRO A 388 7.80 18.09 -34.15
C PRO A 388 6.69 17.17 -33.59
N PRO A 389 6.99 15.95 -33.10
CA PRO A 389 5.99 15.06 -32.51
C PRO A 389 5.17 15.78 -31.43
N PRO A 390 3.83 15.70 -31.47
CA PRO A 390 2.99 16.44 -30.55
C PRO A 390 2.96 15.81 -29.15
N THR A 391 2.84 16.63 -28.13
CA THR A 391 2.47 16.19 -26.77
C THR A 391 0.95 16.06 -26.68
N LEU A 392 0.48 15.04 -25.97
CA LEU A 392 -0.93 14.82 -25.71
C LEU A 392 -1.31 15.36 -24.33
N ARG A 393 -2.55 15.83 -24.20
CA ARG A 393 -3.19 16.12 -22.91
C ARG A 393 -4.65 15.71 -22.96
N TRP A 394 -5.10 14.92 -22.00
CA TRP A 394 -6.51 14.58 -21.89
C TRP A 394 -7.30 15.65 -21.16
N GLN A 395 -8.52 15.88 -21.61
CA GLN A 395 -9.48 16.77 -20.99
C GLN A 395 -10.78 16.01 -20.74
N SER A 396 -11.47 16.37 -19.66
CA SER A 396 -12.80 15.86 -19.35
C SER A 396 -13.80 16.98 -19.17
N LYS A 397 -15.06 16.71 -19.51
CA LYS A 397 -16.21 17.54 -19.24
C LYS A 397 -17.25 16.67 -18.54
N VAL A 398 -17.34 16.81 -17.22
CA VAL A 398 -18.34 16.11 -16.43
C VAL A 398 -19.75 16.64 -16.75
N PRO A 399 -20.82 15.84 -16.57
CA PRO A 399 -22.19 16.28 -16.83
C PRO A 399 -22.52 17.58 -16.09
N GLY A 400 -23.02 18.57 -16.82
CA GLY A 400 -23.38 19.89 -16.27
C GLY A 400 -22.23 20.89 -16.14
N ALA A 401 -20.96 20.51 -16.39
CA ALA A 401 -19.86 21.46 -16.46
C ALA A 401 -20.01 22.39 -17.68
N PRO A 402 -19.60 23.67 -17.58
CA PRO A 402 -19.68 24.61 -18.70
C PRO A 402 -18.74 24.23 -19.85
N ASP A 403 -17.53 23.75 -19.54
CA ASP A 403 -16.49 23.42 -20.54
C ASP A 403 -15.60 22.24 -20.09
N PHE A 404 -14.70 21.81 -20.98
CA PHE A 404 -13.67 20.81 -20.74
C PHE A 404 -12.53 21.35 -19.88
N SER A 405 -12.05 20.53 -18.94
CA SER A 405 -10.92 20.82 -18.05
C SER A 405 -9.80 19.81 -18.26
N ASP A 406 -8.55 20.26 -18.11
CA ASP A 406 -7.37 19.38 -18.22
C ASP A 406 -7.35 18.34 -17.09
N LEU A 407 -7.04 17.09 -17.46
CA LEU A 407 -6.77 16.01 -16.53
C LEU A 407 -5.28 16.00 -16.21
N ALA A 408 -4.93 16.45 -15.00
CA ALA A 408 -3.54 16.60 -14.57
C ALA A 408 -2.76 15.28 -14.71
N GLY A 409 -1.62 15.33 -15.40
CA GLY A 409 -0.72 14.18 -15.62
C GLY A 409 -1.17 13.19 -16.71
N ALA A 410 -2.36 13.33 -17.29
CA ALA A 410 -2.83 12.47 -18.37
C ALA A 410 -2.28 12.94 -19.72
N ILE A 411 -1.01 12.60 -19.99
CA ILE A 411 -0.27 13.01 -21.21
C ILE A 411 0.07 11.84 -22.15
N ASP A 412 -0.30 10.62 -21.77
CA ASP A 412 -0.06 9.41 -22.56
C ASP A 412 -1.12 9.21 -23.65
N ALA A 413 -0.81 8.35 -24.62
CA ALA A 413 -1.74 7.95 -25.69
C ALA A 413 -2.99 7.22 -25.15
N THR A 414 -2.88 6.61 -23.98
CA THR A 414 -3.98 5.92 -23.30
C THR A 414 -4.28 6.62 -21.98
N TYR A 415 -5.56 6.92 -21.75
CA TYR A 415 -6.06 7.42 -20.48
C TYR A 415 -7.09 6.45 -19.91
N VAL A 416 -6.86 6.02 -18.66
CA VAL A 416 -7.79 5.20 -17.89
C VAL A 416 -8.43 6.07 -16.83
N THR A 417 -9.76 6.11 -16.80
CA THR A 417 -10.50 6.87 -15.77
C THR A 417 -10.28 6.24 -14.39
N SER A 418 -10.51 7.00 -13.33
CA SER A 418 -10.88 6.41 -12.04
C SER A 418 -12.17 5.60 -12.15
N ALA A 419 -12.51 4.82 -11.12
CA ALA A 419 -13.80 4.12 -11.05
C ALA A 419 -14.95 5.11 -11.24
N LEU A 420 -15.81 4.86 -12.22
CA LEU A 420 -16.86 5.78 -12.64
C LEU A 420 -18.15 5.54 -11.85
N LEU A 421 -18.79 6.61 -11.41
CA LEU A 421 -20.06 6.60 -10.70
C LEU A 421 -21.23 6.83 -11.66
N LEU A 422 -22.46 6.52 -11.24
CA LEU A 422 -23.67 6.85 -12.03
C LEU A 422 -23.77 8.34 -12.36
N ALA A 423 -23.28 9.21 -11.47
CA ALA A 423 -23.23 10.65 -11.69
C ALA A 423 -22.27 11.06 -12.83
N ASP A 424 -21.31 10.19 -13.17
CA ASP A 424 -20.36 10.41 -14.27
C ASP A 424 -20.96 9.98 -15.62
N ASN A 425 -22.20 9.47 -15.66
CA ASN A 425 -22.88 9.11 -16.90
C ASN A 425 -23.04 10.33 -17.81
N GLY A 426 -22.49 10.24 -19.02
CA GLY A 426 -22.44 11.36 -19.95
C GLY A 426 -21.18 12.21 -19.83
N THR A 427 -20.21 11.84 -18.98
CA THR A 427 -18.89 12.50 -18.97
C THR A 427 -18.24 12.35 -20.33
N GLN A 428 -17.74 13.47 -20.84
CA GLN A 428 -17.10 13.56 -22.14
C GLN A 428 -15.59 13.66 -21.96
N PHE A 429 -14.84 12.94 -22.79
CA PHE A 429 -13.38 12.96 -22.83
C PHE A 429 -12.92 13.35 -24.22
N ARG A 430 -11.88 14.18 -24.27
CA ARG A 430 -11.18 14.51 -25.52
C ARG A 430 -9.69 14.64 -25.23
N CYS A 431 -8.86 14.48 -26.25
CA CYS A 431 -7.44 14.69 -26.17
C CYS A 431 -7.07 15.93 -26.98
N VAL A 432 -6.12 16.72 -26.49
CA VAL A 432 -5.52 17.83 -27.23
C VAL A 432 -4.07 17.50 -27.52
N ALA A 433 -3.71 17.53 -28.79
CA ALA A 433 -2.35 17.34 -29.26
C ALA A 433 -1.73 18.72 -29.57
N ALA A 434 -0.50 18.97 -29.12
CA ALA A 434 0.18 20.26 -29.30
C ALA A 434 1.65 20.08 -29.72
N ASN A 435 2.11 20.88 -30.67
CA ASN A 435 3.53 21.07 -30.97
C ASN A 435 3.80 22.55 -31.29
N SER A 436 5.03 22.90 -31.66
CA SER A 436 5.38 24.29 -32.02
C SER A 436 4.72 24.81 -33.29
N ALA A 437 4.13 23.93 -34.12
CA ALA A 437 3.44 24.28 -35.36
C ALA A 437 1.92 24.48 -35.18
N GLY A 438 1.35 24.06 -34.05
CA GLY A 438 -0.06 24.27 -33.75
C GLY A 438 -0.63 23.27 -32.74
N THR A 439 -1.96 23.23 -32.67
CA THR A 439 -2.70 22.33 -31.80
C THR A 439 -3.87 21.71 -32.54
N ALA A 440 -4.23 20.47 -32.22
CA ALA A 440 -5.46 19.84 -32.67
C ALA A 440 -6.21 19.24 -31.47
N THR A 441 -7.54 19.16 -31.59
CA THR A 441 -8.41 18.54 -30.58
C THR A 441 -9.07 17.33 -31.21
N SER A 442 -9.09 16.21 -30.49
CA SER A 442 -9.73 14.98 -30.94
C SER A 442 -11.25 15.14 -31.00
N ALA A 443 -11.92 14.17 -31.62
CA ALA A 443 -13.35 13.95 -31.40
C ALA A 443 -13.63 13.72 -29.91
N VAL A 444 -14.86 14.02 -29.50
CA VAL A 444 -15.33 13.81 -28.13
C VAL A 444 -15.82 12.38 -27.98
N ALA A 445 -15.27 11.64 -27.02
CA ALA A 445 -15.76 10.35 -26.59
C ALA A 445 -16.62 10.52 -25.34
N THR A 446 -17.82 9.96 -25.33
CA THR A 446 -18.73 10.00 -24.18
C THR A 446 -18.71 8.66 -23.46
N VAL A 447 -18.64 8.69 -22.13
CA VAL A 447 -18.85 7.51 -21.30
C VAL A 447 -20.32 7.38 -20.92
N THR A 448 -20.87 6.20 -21.16
CA THR A 448 -22.19 5.80 -20.65
C THR A 448 -21.96 4.91 -19.43
N VAL A 449 -22.40 5.38 -18.27
CA VAL A 449 -22.29 4.61 -17.02
C VAL A 449 -23.67 4.07 -16.69
N SER A 450 -23.84 2.76 -16.84
CA SER A 450 -25.07 2.07 -16.48
C SER A 450 -25.05 1.62 -15.02
N GLY A 451 -26.23 1.55 -14.41
CA GLY A 451 -26.39 0.90 -13.12
C GLY A 451 -26.11 -0.60 -13.18
N SER A 452 -25.94 -1.23 -12.02
CA SER A 452 -25.90 -2.68 -11.89
C SER A 452 -27.23 -3.17 -11.34
N ALA A 453 -27.81 -4.18 -11.99
CA ALA A 453 -29.01 -4.83 -11.47
C ALA A 453 -28.71 -5.45 -10.09
N PRO A 454 -29.72 -5.59 -9.22
CA PRO A 454 -29.50 -6.10 -7.88
C PRO A 454 -28.98 -7.54 -7.92
N SER A 455 -28.08 -7.89 -7.01
CA SER A 455 -27.60 -9.25 -6.79
C SER A 455 -27.52 -9.52 -5.30
N PHE A 456 -28.07 -10.65 -4.85
CA PHE A 456 -28.08 -11.01 -3.44
C PHE A 456 -26.70 -11.47 -2.98
N THR A 457 -26.11 -10.72 -2.05
CA THR A 457 -24.84 -11.03 -1.36
C THR A 457 -25.05 -11.88 -0.10
N LEU A 458 -26.28 -11.87 0.46
CA LEU A 458 -26.72 -12.76 1.52
C LEU A 458 -28.07 -13.35 1.14
N GLN A 459 -28.15 -14.68 1.14
CA GLN A 459 -29.38 -15.42 0.84
C GLN A 459 -30.09 -15.79 2.15
N PRO A 460 -31.44 -15.77 2.19
CA PRO A 460 -32.18 -16.29 3.31
C PRO A 460 -32.03 -17.81 3.39
N THR A 461 -31.94 -18.32 4.61
CA THR A 461 -31.90 -19.76 4.90
C THR A 461 -33.26 -20.24 5.40
N ASN A 462 -33.54 -21.53 5.21
CA ASN A 462 -34.71 -22.17 5.82
C ASN A 462 -34.73 -21.93 7.34
N ALA A 463 -35.93 -21.78 7.89
CA ALA A 463 -36.12 -21.56 9.32
C ALA A 463 -37.06 -22.62 9.89
N SER A 464 -36.78 -23.06 11.11
CA SER A 464 -37.62 -23.99 11.86
C SER A 464 -37.91 -23.39 13.22
N VAL A 465 -39.19 -23.23 13.56
CA VAL A 465 -39.65 -22.59 14.81
C VAL A 465 -40.90 -23.30 15.34
N PHE A 466 -41.29 -22.98 16.59
CA PHE A 466 -42.52 -23.50 17.18
C PHE A 466 -43.70 -22.57 16.95
N GLU A 467 -44.90 -23.15 17.07
CA GLU A 467 -46.12 -22.39 17.17
C GLU A 467 -45.98 -21.29 18.24
N GLU A 468 -46.60 -20.13 17.96
CA GLU A 468 -46.51 -18.86 18.69
C GLU A 468 -45.14 -18.15 18.63
N GLN A 469 -44.09 -18.77 18.07
CA GLN A 469 -42.80 -18.12 17.87
C GLN A 469 -42.73 -17.33 16.55
N THR A 470 -41.70 -16.51 16.43
CA THR A 470 -41.38 -15.76 15.21
C THR A 470 -40.17 -16.37 14.52
N ALA A 471 -40.14 -16.35 13.19
CA ALA A 471 -38.98 -16.71 12.39
C ALA A 471 -38.31 -15.43 11.86
N THR A 472 -36.98 -15.42 11.81
CA THR A 472 -36.21 -14.32 11.25
C THR A 472 -35.53 -14.77 9.96
N PHE A 473 -35.79 -14.05 8.88
CA PHE A 473 -35.13 -14.23 7.59
C PHE A 473 -34.27 -13.01 7.29
N THR A 474 -33.04 -13.24 6.84
CA THR A 474 -32.11 -12.18 6.47
C THR A 474 -31.70 -12.31 5.02
N ALA A 475 -31.61 -11.18 4.33
CA ALA A 475 -31.14 -11.09 2.96
C ALA A 475 -30.47 -9.74 2.75
N ALA A 476 -29.42 -9.72 1.94
CA ALA A 476 -28.75 -8.50 1.54
C ALA A 476 -28.53 -8.56 0.04
N ALA A 477 -28.79 -7.45 -0.64
CA ALA A 477 -28.52 -7.31 -2.06
C ALA A 477 -27.68 -6.06 -2.31
N ALA A 478 -26.71 -6.18 -3.19
CA ALA A 478 -25.92 -5.09 -3.71
C ALA A 478 -26.40 -4.75 -5.13
N GLY A 479 -26.27 -3.50 -5.52
CA GLY A 479 -26.67 -2.99 -6.83
C GLY A 479 -26.47 -1.48 -6.84
N THR A 480 -26.42 -0.90 -8.04
CA THR A 480 -26.17 0.53 -8.21
C THR A 480 -27.24 1.09 -9.17
N PRO A 481 -28.18 1.95 -8.71
CA PRO A 481 -28.34 2.46 -7.35
C PRO A 481 -28.64 1.37 -6.32
N ALA A 482 -28.40 1.67 -5.04
CA ALA A 482 -28.68 0.74 -3.94
C ALA A 482 -30.11 0.18 -4.06
N PRO A 483 -30.30 -1.15 -4.05
CA PRO A 483 -31.60 -1.73 -4.29
C PRO A 483 -32.53 -1.55 -3.09
N THR A 484 -33.81 -1.31 -3.37
CA THR A 484 -34.88 -1.45 -2.38
C THR A 484 -35.22 -2.92 -2.21
N LEU A 485 -35.38 -3.37 -0.96
CA LEU A 485 -35.79 -4.73 -0.65
C LEU A 485 -37.30 -4.78 -0.41
N GLN A 486 -37.90 -5.91 -0.74
CA GLN A 486 -39.30 -6.24 -0.45
C GLN A 486 -39.41 -7.74 -0.20
N TRP A 487 -39.73 -8.14 1.03
CA TRP A 487 -40.00 -9.54 1.33
C TRP A 487 -41.32 -9.98 0.75
N GLN A 488 -41.33 -11.22 0.27
CA GLN A 488 -42.49 -11.89 -0.27
C GLN A 488 -42.68 -13.22 0.46
N SER A 489 -43.92 -13.57 0.75
CA SER A 489 -44.30 -14.88 1.25
C SER A 489 -45.16 -15.62 0.23
N LYS A 490 -45.16 -16.94 0.34
CA LYS A 490 -46.06 -17.84 -0.37
C LYS A 490 -46.48 -18.92 0.61
N ALA A 491 -47.76 -18.97 0.95
CA ALA A 491 -48.30 -20.01 1.82
C ALA A 491 -48.13 -21.41 1.18
N ALA A 492 -48.12 -22.45 2.00
CA ALA A 492 -48.04 -23.83 1.53
C ALA A 492 -49.17 -24.14 0.52
N GLY A 493 -48.81 -24.65 -0.66
CA GLY A 493 -49.76 -24.96 -1.74
C GLY A 493 -50.25 -23.76 -2.55
N ALA A 494 -49.89 -22.52 -2.22
CA ALA A 494 -50.25 -21.35 -3.01
C ALA A 494 -49.44 -21.28 -4.33
N GLY A 495 -50.07 -20.76 -5.39
CA GLY A 495 -49.47 -20.73 -6.72
C GLY A 495 -48.42 -19.63 -6.94
N GLN A 496 -48.46 -18.52 -6.18
CA GLN A 496 -47.63 -17.33 -6.40
C GLN A 496 -47.16 -16.70 -5.09
N PHE A 497 -46.02 -15.98 -5.15
CA PHE A 497 -45.52 -15.15 -4.05
C PHE A 497 -46.23 -13.80 -4.00
N ALA A 498 -46.54 -13.30 -2.81
CA ALA A 498 -47.15 -11.99 -2.56
C ALA A 498 -46.24 -11.12 -1.68
N ASP A 499 -46.29 -9.80 -1.87
CA ASP A 499 -45.53 -8.83 -1.08
C ASP A 499 -46.04 -8.78 0.37
N ILE A 500 -45.11 -8.82 1.33
CA ILE A 500 -45.43 -8.65 2.75
C ILE A 500 -45.40 -7.16 3.07
N ALA A 501 -46.55 -6.60 3.47
CA ALA A 501 -46.69 -5.17 3.73
C ALA A 501 -45.65 -4.65 4.73
N GLY A 502 -44.89 -3.61 4.36
CA GLY A 502 -43.90 -2.95 5.21
C GLY A 502 -42.56 -3.69 5.39
N ALA A 503 -42.42 -4.92 4.87
CA ALA A 503 -41.19 -5.70 5.01
C ALA A 503 -40.14 -5.32 3.95
N THR A 504 -39.52 -4.16 4.11
CA THR A 504 -38.60 -3.57 3.12
C THR A 504 -37.13 -3.50 3.57
N THR A 505 -36.80 -4.11 4.69
CA THR A 505 -35.45 -4.11 5.27
C THR A 505 -34.71 -5.43 4.96
N GLY A 506 -33.40 -5.47 5.26
CA GLY A 506 -32.58 -6.68 5.08
C GLY A 506 -32.94 -7.83 6.02
N THR A 507 -33.79 -7.60 7.02
CA THR A 507 -34.24 -8.60 7.98
C THR A 507 -35.75 -8.55 8.09
N TYR A 508 -36.42 -9.66 7.83
CA TYR A 508 -37.85 -9.82 8.08
C TYR A 508 -38.07 -10.78 9.25
N VAL A 509 -38.88 -10.33 10.21
CA VAL A 509 -39.33 -11.14 11.33
C VAL A 509 -40.82 -11.41 11.11
N THR A 510 -41.22 -12.67 11.09
CA THR A 510 -42.64 -13.03 10.95
C THR A 510 -43.44 -12.57 12.17
N PRO A 511 -44.77 -12.38 12.04
CA PRO A 511 -45.67 -12.46 13.19
C PRO A 511 -45.53 -13.81 13.92
N ALA A 512 -46.17 -13.93 15.09
CA ALA A 512 -46.31 -15.22 15.76
C ALA A 512 -46.93 -16.25 14.80
N LEU A 513 -46.25 -17.38 14.62
CA LEU A 513 -46.57 -18.37 13.61
C LEU A 513 -47.48 -19.45 14.18
N THR A 514 -48.31 -20.04 13.31
CA THR A 514 -49.18 -21.17 13.63
C THR A 514 -48.77 -22.38 12.80
N VAL A 515 -49.26 -23.58 13.14
CA VAL A 515 -49.01 -24.79 12.32
C VAL A 515 -49.47 -24.60 10.87
N ALA A 516 -50.48 -23.76 10.63
CA ALA A 516 -50.96 -23.46 9.29
C ALA A 516 -49.89 -22.77 8.40
N ASP A 517 -48.88 -22.14 9.01
CA ASP A 517 -47.78 -21.49 8.31
C ASP A 517 -46.66 -22.48 7.90
N HIS A 518 -46.73 -23.75 8.33
CA HIS A 518 -45.77 -24.79 7.97
C HIS A 518 -45.68 -24.96 6.44
N ASN A 519 -44.46 -25.11 5.91
CA ASN A 519 -44.13 -25.11 4.48
C ASN A 519 -44.40 -23.78 3.74
N SER A 520 -44.69 -22.70 4.45
CA SER A 520 -44.67 -21.36 3.84
C SER A 520 -43.26 -21.03 3.34
N GLN A 521 -43.19 -20.37 2.21
CA GLN A 521 -41.96 -20.00 1.53
C GLN A 521 -41.76 -18.49 1.61
N PHE A 522 -40.53 -18.06 1.87
CA PHE A 522 -40.13 -16.67 1.94
C PHE A 522 -39.01 -16.41 0.96
N ARG A 523 -39.09 -15.28 0.27
CA ARG A 523 -37.99 -14.77 -0.56
C ARG A 523 -37.96 -13.26 -0.47
N CYS A 524 -36.83 -12.66 -0.75
CA CYS A 524 -36.69 -11.22 -0.87
C CYS A 524 -36.59 -10.84 -2.35
N ARG A 525 -37.32 -9.80 -2.75
CA ARG A 525 -37.18 -9.14 -4.04
C ARG A 525 -36.33 -7.89 -3.85
N ALA A 526 -35.21 -7.80 -4.55
CA ALA A 526 -34.39 -6.60 -4.62
C ALA A 526 -34.66 -5.89 -5.95
N ASN A 527 -34.90 -4.59 -5.92
CA ASN A 527 -35.22 -3.80 -7.10
C ASN A 527 -34.42 -2.50 -7.14
N ASN A 528 -33.91 -2.14 -8.32
CA ASN A 528 -33.41 -0.79 -8.60
C ASN A 528 -33.72 -0.43 -10.06
N ALA A 529 -33.27 0.75 -10.51
CA ALA A 529 -33.51 1.22 -11.86
C ALA A 529 -32.86 0.36 -12.97
N ALA A 530 -31.87 -0.48 -12.64
CA ALA A 530 -31.18 -1.36 -13.58
C ALA A 530 -31.82 -2.76 -13.67
N GLY A 531 -32.72 -3.12 -12.75
CA GLY A 531 -33.48 -4.36 -12.82
C GLY A 531 -33.97 -4.88 -11.47
N THR A 532 -34.46 -6.12 -11.49
CA THR A 532 -34.99 -6.82 -10.33
C THR A 532 -34.29 -8.16 -10.17
N ALA A 533 -33.98 -8.54 -8.93
CA ALA A 533 -33.53 -9.89 -8.59
C ALA A 533 -34.35 -10.47 -7.43
N TYR A 534 -34.40 -11.80 -7.37
CA TYR A 534 -35.02 -12.54 -6.30
C TYR A 534 -33.97 -13.35 -5.56
N SER A 535 -34.07 -13.39 -4.23
CA SER A 535 -33.26 -14.29 -3.42
C SER A 535 -33.66 -15.74 -3.69
N ALA A 536 -32.82 -16.67 -3.22
CA ALA A 536 -33.25 -18.05 -3.02
C ALA A 536 -34.50 -18.11 -2.14
N VAL A 537 -35.29 -19.17 -2.31
CA VAL A 537 -36.49 -19.40 -1.51
C VAL A 537 -36.11 -20.10 -0.22
N ALA A 538 -36.40 -19.48 0.92
CA ALA A 538 -36.33 -20.10 2.23
C ALA A 538 -37.69 -20.73 2.58
N THR A 539 -37.69 -21.97 3.04
CA THR A 539 -38.90 -22.67 3.50
C THR A 539 -38.97 -22.63 5.01
N LEU A 540 -40.15 -22.33 5.54
CA LEU A 540 -40.47 -22.28 6.96
C LEU A 540 -41.05 -23.63 7.42
N VAL A 541 -40.53 -24.14 8.51
CA VAL A 541 -41.07 -25.30 9.22
C VAL A 541 -41.64 -24.80 10.54
N VAL A 542 -42.97 -24.85 10.69
CA VAL A 542 -43.65 -24.57 11.97
C VAL A 542 -44.17 -25.88 12.55
N SER A 543 -43.97 -26.07 13.84
CA SER A 543 -44.41 -27.26 14.57
C SER A 543 -45.27 -26.85 15.77
N ASN A 544 -46.40 -27.53 16.00
CA ASN A 544 -47.31 -27.39 17.18
C ASN A 544 -46.69 -27.78 18.52
N SER A 545 -45.45 -28.24 18.48
CA SER A 545 -44.63 -28.55 19.63
C SER A 545 -43.19 -28.22 19.26
N PRO A 546 -42.30 -28.02 20.25
CA PRO A 546 -40.89 -28.38 20.07
C PRO A 546 -40.80 -29.69 19.24
N PRO A 547 -39.79 -29.97 18.38
CA PRO A 547 -39.58 -31.36 18.02
C PRO A 547 -39.42 -32.04 19.37
N GLY A 548 -40.45 -32.78 19.80
CA GLY A 548 -40.65 -33.04 21.21
C GLY A 548 -39.36 -33.63 21.71
N PHE A 549 -38.62 -32.87 22.54
CA PHE A 549 -37.22 -33.07 22.87
C PHE A 549 -36.66 -34.31 22.18
N LYS A 550 -36.25 -34.22 20.89
CA LYS A 550 -35.86 -35.43 20.15
C LYS A 550 -34.73 -36.05 20.95
N ARG A 551 -34.98 -37.23 21.50
CA ARG A 551 -33.96 -37.92 22.29
C ARG A 551 -32.77 -38.03 21.36
N ILE A 552 -31.60 -37.51 21.77
CA ILE A 552 -30.32 -37.84 21.14
C ILE A 552 -30.40 -39.33 20.82
N HIS A 553 -30.14 -39.72 19.57
CA HIS A 553 -30.20 -41.12 19.16
C HIS A 553 -29.34 -41.89 20.15
N PRO A 554 -29.96 -42.57 21.14
CA PRO A 554 -29.27 -42.83 22.39
C PRO A 554 -28.36 -44.05 22.27
N LYS A 555 -28.46 -44.76 21.14
CA LYS A 555 -27.78 -46.02 20.89
C LYS A 555 -27.42 -46.15 19.42
N MET A 556 -26.20 -46.58 19.16
CA MET A 556 -25.77 -47.03 17.85
C MET A 556 -26.22 -48.48 17.65
N GLU A 557 -27.10 -48.70 16.67
CA GLU A 557 -27.56 -50.03 16.30
C GLU A 557 -26.83 -50.50 15.04
N LEU A 558 -26.02 -51.55 15.19
CA LEU A 558 -25.14 -52.10 14.15
C LEU A 558 -25.64 -53.46 13.65
N GLN A 559 -25.67 -53.63 12.33
CA GLN A 559 -26.04 -54.84 11.60
C GLN A 559 -24.97 -55.17 10.54
N THR A 560 -24.91 -56.43 10.13
CA THR A 560 -24.02 -56.87 9.05
C THR A 560 -24.21 -56.01 7.79
N GLY A 561 -23.09 -55.50 7.24
CA GLY A 561 -23.07 -54.63 6.07
C GLY A 561 -23.14 -53.14 6.39
N ASP A 562 -23.43 -52.75 7.63
CA ASP A 562 -23.39 -51.35 8.04
C ASP A 562 -21.98 -50.79 7.95
N THR A 563 -21.87 -49.56 7.44
CA THR A 563 -20.60 -48.81 7.39
C THR A 563 -20.59 -47.70 8.44
N VAL A 564 -19.55 -47.66 9.27
CA VAL A 564 -19.26 -46.55 10.20
C VAL A 564 -18.06 -45.78 9.67
N VAL A 565 -18.24 -44.49 9.40
CA VAL A 565 -17.16 -43.59 8.98
C VAL A 565 -16.71 -42.74 10.16
N PHE A 566 -15.42 -42.80 10.49
CA PHE A 566 -14.81 -41.92 11.48
C PHE A 566 -14.25 -40.68 10.79
N LEU A 567 -14.99 -39.58 10.81
CA LEU A 567 -14.54 -38.29 10.28
C LEU A 567 -13.86 -37.48 11.39
N GLY A 568 -12.66 -36.97 11.12
CA GLY A 568 -12.00 -36.05 12.02
C GLY A 568 -10.65 -35.54 11.50
N ASP A 569 -9.88 -34.99 12.42
CA ASP A 569 -8.57 -34.38 12.15
C ASP A 569 -7.39 -35.34 12.48
N SER A 570 -6.28 -34.79 12.96
CA SER A 570 -5.07 -35.49 13.39
C SER A 570 -5.33 -36.63 14.38
N ILE A 571 -6.28 -36.49 15.31
CA ILE A 571 -6.58 -37.54 16.30
C ILE A 571 -7.22 -38.76 15.61
N THR A 572 -8.04 -38.51 14.60
CA THR A 572 -8.65 -39.58 13.79
C THR A 572 -7.64 -40.15 12.80
N TYR A 573 -6.77 -39.32 12.22
CA TYR A 573 -5.67 -39.75 11.36
C TYR A 573 -4.72 -40.75 12.06
N GLN A 574 -4.42 -40.57 13.36
CA GLN A 574 -3.59 -41.50 14.13
C GLN A 574 -4.21 -42.90 14.28
N ALA A 575 -5.53 -43.00 14.14
CA ALA A 575 -6.34 -44.22 14.15
C ALA A 575 -6.32 -45.00 15.47
N LEU A 576 -5.91 -44.41 16.60
CA LEU A 576 -5.85 -45.11 17.88
C LEU A 576 -7.24 -45.32 18.49
N TYR A 577 -8.03 -44.26 18.70
CA TYR A 577 -9.39 -44.44 19.24
C TYR A 577 -10.29 -45.22 18.28
N THR A 578 -10.14 -45.04 16.96
CA THR A 578 -10.91 -45.81 15.99
C THR A 578 -10.52 -47.27 16.06
N GLN A 579 -9.23 -47.61 16.17
CA GLN A 579 -8.79 -48.98 16.38
C GLN A 579 -9.39 -49.58 17.65
N TYR A 580 -9.32 -48.90 18.80
CA TYR A 580 -9.81 -49.50 20.06
C TYR A 580 -11.34 -49.66 20.08
N PHE A 581 -12.08 -48.76 19.42
CA PHE A 581 -13.51 -48.90 19.19
C PHE A 581 -13.82 -50.09 18.27
N GLU A 582 -13.07 -50.21 17.17
CA GLU A 582 -13.16 -51.34 16.25
C GLU A 582 -12.84 -52.67 16.93
N ASP A 583 -11.78 -52.72 17.75
CA ASP A 583 -11.38 -53.90 18.53
C ASP A 583 -12.52 -54.35 19.46
N PHE A 584 -13.23 -53.41 20.10
CA PHE A 584 -14.43 -53.70 20.87
C PHE A 584 -15.52 -54.30 19.99
N VAL A 585 -15.87 -53.67 18.86
CA VAL A 585 -16.96 -54.16 18.01
C VAL A 585 -16.64 -55.52 17.39
N TYR A 586 -15.42 -55.71 16.89
CA TYR A 586 -14.96 -56.98 16.31
C TYR A 586 -15.00 -58.13 17.30
N THR A 587 -14.68 -57.88 18.58
CA THR A 587 -14.72 -58.91 19.63
C THR A 587 -16.11 -59.10 20.23
N ARG A 588 -16.90 -58.02 20.33
CA ARG A 588 -18.22 -58.03 20.95
C ARG A 588 -19.33 -58.59 20.05
N PHE A 589 -19.26 -58.32 18.75
CA PHE A 589 -20.28 -58.68 17.77
C PHE A 589 -19.66 -59.45 16.60
N PRO A 590 -19.01 -60.60 16.85
CA PRO A 590 -18.29 -61.34 15.81
C PRO A 590 -19.22 -61.92 14.73
N ASP A 591 -20.52 -62.04 15.01
CA ASP A 591 -21.58 -62.44 14.08
C ASP A 591 -21.97 -61.32 13.10
N ARG A 592 -21.52 -60.08 13.33
CA ARG A 592 -21.88 -58.91 12.53
C ARG A 592 -20.69 -58.38 11.77
N ARG A 593 -20.76 -58.45 10.44
CA ARG A 593 -19.71 -57.88 9.59
C ARG A 593 -19.92 -56.38 9.38
N ILE A 594 -19.45 -55.57 10.31
CA ILE A 594 -19.41 -54.11 10.27
C ILE A 594 -18.19 -53.63 9.47
N LEU A 595 -18.39 -52.61 8.63
CA LEU A 595 -17.33 -51.99 7.83
C LEU A 595 -16.90 -50.67 8.46
N PHE A 596 -15.61 -50.53 8.76
CA PHE A 596 -15.08 -49.33 9.39
C PHE A 596 -14.20 -48.53 8.45
N ARG A 597 -14.48 -47.24 8.33
CA ARG A 597 -13.77 -46.36 7.39
C ARG A 597 -13.23 -45.16 8.14
N ASN A 598 -11.93 -45.10 8.32
CA ASN A 598 -11.28 -43.93 8.86
C ASN A 598 -11.17 -42.86 7.77
N ALA A 599 -11.77 -41.70 8.02
CA ALA A 599 -11.75 -40.51 7.18
C ALA A 599 -11.07 -39.33 7.91
N GLY A 600 -10.07 -39.64 8.74
CA GLY A 600 -9.24 -38.66 9.44
C GLY A 600 -8.13 -38.10 8.56
N VAL A 601 -7.96 -36.78 8.54
CA VAL A 601 -6.85 -36.12 7.82
C VAL A 601 -6.22 -35.07 8.75
N ALA A 602 -4.90 -35.14 8.93
CA ALA A 602 -4.17 -34.34 9.92
C ALA A 602 -4.31 -32.83 9.63
N ASN A 603 -4.66 -32.01 10.62
CA ASN A 603 -4.95 -30.57 10.51
C ASN A 603 -6.30 -30.18 9.86
N ASP A 604 -7.18 -31.13 9.58
CA ASP A 604 -8.49 -30.78 9.01
C ASP A 604 -9.33 -29.91 9.97
N ARG A 605 -10.03 -28.96 9.36
CA ARG A 605 -11.18 -28.24 9.91
C ARG A 605 -12.47 -28.74 9.27
N ALA A 606 -13.62 -28.34 9.79
CA ALA A 606 -14.93 -28.64 9.19
C ALA A 606 -15.02 -28.18 7.71
N THR A 607 -14.37 -27.08 7.35
CA THR A 607 -14.25 -26.62 5.95
C THR A 607 -13.52 -27.62 5.07
N ASN A 608 -12.41 -28.20 5.54
CA ASN A 608 -11.62 -29.15 4.77
C ASN A 608 -12.39 -30.45 4.56
N ALA A 609 -13.07 -30.94 5.60
CA ALA A 609 -13.94 -32.11 5.50
C ALA A 609 -15.05 -31.92 4.45
N LEU A 610 -15.66 -30.73 4.37
CA LEU A 610 -16.68 -30.42 3.36
C LEU A 610 -16.16 -30.49 1.92
N VAL A 611 -14.91 -30.08 1.68
CA VAL A 611 -14.27 -30.12 0.35
C VAL A 611 -14.09 -31.55 -0.14
N ARG A 612 -13.77 -32.49 0.76
CA ARG A 612 -13.59 -33.92 0.42
C ARG A 612 -14.81 -34.80 0.71
N PHE A 613 -15.95 -34.20 1.08
CA PHE A 613 -17.10 -34.95 1.58
C PHE A 613 -17.57 -36.06 0.64
N ASN A 614 -17.73 -35.75 -0.65
CA ASN A 614 -18.24 -36.73 -1.61
C ASN A 614 -17.24 -37.87 -1.84
N ASP A 615 -15.95 -37.53 -1.93
CA ASP A 615 -14.90 -38.47 -2.31
C ASP A 615 -14.46 -39.37 -1.15
N ASP A 616 -14.53 -38.89 0.10
CA ASP A 616 -13.91 -39.55 1.26
C ASP A 616 -14.87 -39.84 2.43
N ILE A 617 -16.14 -39.45 2.31
CA ILE A 617 -17.18 -39.76 3.31
C ILE A 617 -18.39 -40.41 2.61
N ALA A 618 -19.01 -39.70 1.67
CA ALA A 618 -20.21 -40.17 0.99
C ALA A 618 -19.95 -41.43 0.15
N ALA A 619 -18.76 -41.54 -0.45
CA ALA A 619 -18.33 -42.70 -1.24
C ALA A 619 -18.45 -44.04 -0.48
N PHE A 620 -18.36 -44.01 0.86
CA PHE A 620 -18.47 -45.20 1.70
C PHE A 620 -19.91 -45.60 2.04
N ARG A 621 -20.92 -44.82 1.64
CA ARG A 621 -22.34 -45.05 1.95
C ARG A 621 -22.56 -45.37 3.43
N PRO A 622 -22.16 -44.45 4.34
CA PRO A 622 -22.21 -44.69 5.77
C PRO A 622 -23.64 -44.90 6.27
N LYS A 623 -23.79 -45.72 7.31
CA LYS A 623 -24.96 -45.65 8.21
C LYS A 623 -24.73 -44.65 9.33
N TYR A 624 -23.51 -44.62 9.88
CA TYR A 624 -23.11 -43.66 10.89
C TYR A 624 -21.85 -42.91 10.45
N VAL A 625 -21.81 -41.62 10.75
CA VAL A 625 -20.60 -40.80 10.59
C VAL A 625 -20.30 -40.15 11.92
N THR A 626 -19.20 -40.53 12.57
CA THR A 626 -18.74 -39.83 13.77
C THR A 626 -17.94 -38.60 13.38
N LEU A 627 -18.08 -37.47 14.09
CA LEU A 627 -17.39 -36.22 13.75
C LEU A 627 -16.58 -35.70 14.93
N LEU A 628 -15.26 -35.93 14.91
CA LEU A 628 -14.32 -35.39 15.89
C LEU A 628 -13.51 -34.25 15.24
N LEU A 629 -14.08 -33.04 15.30
CA LEU A 629 -13.54 -31.79 14.74
C LEU A 629 -13.78 -30.63 15.71
N GLY A 630 -12.95 -29.59 15.64
CA GLY A 630 -13.06 -28.40 16.48
C GLY A 630 -11.74 -27.93 17.05
N MET A 631 -10.78 -28.84 17.28
CA MET A 631 -9.44 -28.50 17.80
C MET A 631 -8.67 -27.59 16.83
N ASN A 632 -8.70 -27.86 15.53
CA ASN A 632 -8.07 -26.98 14.53
C ASN A 632 -8.95 -25.79 14.13
N ASP A 633 -10.28 -25.95 14.23
CA ASP A 633 -11.25 -24.91 13.89
C ASP A 633 -11.17 -23.72 14.85
N GLY A 634 -11.03 -23.98 16.15
CA GLY A 634 -10.84 -22.95 17.18
C GLY A 634 -9.47 -22.26 17.11
N GLY A 635 -8.51 -22.82 16.36
CA GLY A 635 -7.25 -22.17 16.01
C GLY A 635 -6.31 -21.87 17.18
N TYR A 636 -6.42 -22.61 18.29
CA TYR A 636 -5.53 -22.51 19.46
C TYR A 636 -5.45 -21.12 20.10
N ARG A 637 -6.54 -20.35 19.99
CA ARG A 637 -6.64 -18.96 20.47
C ARG A 637 -7.91 -18.77 21.33
N ASP A 638 -7.98 -17.66 22.04
CA ASP A 638 -9.20 -17.30 22.78
C ASP A 638 -10.41 -17.16 21.85
N PHE A 639 -11.61 -17.22 22.44
CA PHE A 639 -12.85 -17.26 21.68
C PHE A 639 -12.97 -16.09 20.70
N ASP A 640 -13.21 -16.43 19.44
CA ASP A 640 -13.50 -15.49 18.37
C ASP A 640 -14.84 -15.86 17.72
N LYS A 641 -15.82 -14.95 17.81
CA LYS A 641 -17.19 -15.19 17.33
C LYS A 641 -17.24 -15.48 15.83
N PRO A 642 -16.56 -14.74 14.93
CA PRO A 642 -16.50 -15.08 13.50
C PRO A 642 -15.93 -16.48 13.21
N THR A 643 -14.87 -16.88 13.94
CA THR A 643 -14.30 -18.23 13.82
C THR A 643 -15.31 -19.29 14.25
N PHE A 644 -16.00 -19.06 15.37
CA PHE A 644 -17.06 -19.97 15.84
C PHE A 644 -18.26 -20.02 14.87
N ASP A 645 -18.70 -18.88 14.33
CA ASP A 645 -19.78 -18.83 13.33
C ASP A 645 -19.45 -19.63 12.08
N THR A 646 -18.17 -19.61 11.68
CA THR A 646 -17.66 -20.43 10.60
C THR A 646 -17.71 -21.92 10.97
N TYR A 647 -17.26 -22.29 12.17
CA TYR A 647 -17.37 -23.65 12.67
C TYR A 647 -18.82 -24.15 12.70
N GLN A 648 -19.74 -23.39 13.29
CA GLN A 648 -21.16 -23.74 13.39
C GLN A 648 -21.79 -23.95 12.02
N ARG A 649 -21.54 -23.04 11.07
CA ARG A 649 -22.07 -23.14 9.70
C ARG A 649 -21.57 -24.39 8.99
N ASN A 650 -20.28 -24.68 9.08
CA ASN A 650 -19.68 -25.80 8.37
C ASN A 650 -20.06 -27.14 9.00
N MET A 651 -20.05 -27.24 10.34
CA MET A 651 -20.55 -28.43 11.05
C MET A 651 -22.04 -28.66 10.79
N GLY A 652 -22.85 -27.60 10.79
CA GLY A 652 -24.26 -27.69 10.39
C GLY A 652 -24.43 -28.25 8.98
N THR A 653 -23.61 -27.78 8.03
CA THR A 653 -23.60 -28.28 6.64
C THR A 653 -23.17 -29.74 6.56
N LEU A 654 -22.18 -30.18 7.36
CA LEU A 654 -21.80 -31.58 7.44
C LEU A 654 -22.96 -32.45 7.94
N PHE A 655 -23.67 -32.02 9.00
CA PHE A 655 -24.84 -32.73 9.49
C PHE A 655 -25.92 -32.85 8.41
N ASP A 656 -26.21 -31.76 7.70
CA ASP A 656 -27.21 -31.77 6.62
C ASP A 656 -26.82 -32.72 5.49
N ARG A 657 -25.55 -32.71 5.07
CA ARG A 657 -25.06 -33.62 4.02
C ARG A 657 -25.06 -35.08 4.45
N ILE A 658 -24.74 -35.38 5.71
CA ILE A 658 -24.82 -36.74 6.25
C ILE A 658 -26.27 -37.22 6.26
N ALA A 659 -27.21 -36.38 6.71
CA ALA A 659 -28.62 -36.69 6.70
C ALA A 659 -29.16 -36.93 5.28
N GLN A 660 -28.67 -36.19 4.28
CA GLN A 660 -29.01 -36.41 2.87
C GLN A 660 -28.57 -37.77 2.32
N LEU A 661 -27.55 -38.40 2.92
CA LEU A 661 -27.16 -39.78 2.60
C LEU A 661 -28.06 -40.83 3.26
N GLY A 662 -28.99 -40.42 4.12
CA GLY A 662 -29.75 -41.33 4.98
C GLY A 662 -28.93 -41.84 6.18
N ALA A 663 -27.78 -41.23 6.46
CA ALA A 663 -26.89 -41.61 7.55
C ALA A 663 -27.18 -40.79 8.82
N VAL A 664 -26.78 -41.33 9.98
CA VAL A 664 -26.85 -40.64 11.27
C VAL A 664 -25.50 -40.00 11.58
N ALA A 665 -25.48 -38.68 11.73
CA ALA A 665 -24.32 -37.98 12.25
C ALA A 665 -24.19 -38.21 13.77
N VAL A 666 -22.96 -38.38 14.23
CA VAL A 666 -22.60 -38.54 15.64
C VAL A 666 -21.48 -37.54 15.97
N PRO A 667 -21.79 -36.25 16.19
CA PRO A 667 -20.82 -35.30 16.69
C PRO A 667 -20.18 -35.78 18.00
N ILE A 668 -18.85 -35.70 18.04
CA ILE A 668 -18.04 -35.98 19.22
C ILE A 668 -17.43 -34.65 19.68
N THR A 669 -17.45 -34.35 20.98
CA THR A 669 -16.80 -33.14 21.49
C THR A 669 -15.32 -33.09 21.11
N PRO A 670 -14.74 -31.92 20.81
CA PRO A 670 -13.29 -31.81 20.66
C PRO A 670 -12.61 -32.32 21.93
N THR A 671 -11.45 -32.97 21.82
CA THR A 671 -10.67 -33.34 23.01
C THR A 671 -10.23 -32.09 23.78
N MET A 672 -9.83 -32.24 25.03
CA MET A 672 -9.19 -31.13 25.74
C MET A 672 -7.81 -30.79 25.14
N HIS A 673 -7.40 -29.55 25.27
CA HIS A 673 -6.03 -29.08 25.07
C HIS A 673 -5.31 -29.02 26.42
N ASP A 674 -4.21 -29.77 26.59
CA ASP A 674 -3.46 -29.77 27.84
C ASP A 674 -2.38 -28.68 27.86
N GLY A 675 -2.82 -27.45 28.12
CA GLY A 675 -1.95 -26.28 28.22
C GLY A 675 -0.84 -26.40 29.27
N ARG A 676 -0.99 -27.27 30.28
CA ARG A 676 0.08 -27.50 31.26
C ARG A 676 1.17 -28.38 30.65
N ALA A 677 0.80 -29.47 29.97
CA ALA A 677 1.78 -30.29 29.24
C ALA A 677 2.53 -29.43 28.20
N ALA A 678 1.81 -28.58 27.47
CA ALA A 678 2.38 -27.59 26.55
C ALA A 678 3.47 -26.71 27.20
N ARG A 679 3.14 -26.05 28.31
CA ARG A 679 4.09 -25.18 29.03
C ARG A 679 5.34 -25.93 29.52
N MET A 680 5.20 -27.18 29.94
CA MET A 680 6.32 -27.98 30.46
C MET A 680 7.33 -28.36 29.37
N ARG A 681 6.96 -28.34 28.08
CA ARG A 681 7.87 -28.59 26.95
C ARG A 681 8.65 -27.36 26.48
N ASN A 682 8.34 -26.17 26.99
CA ASN A 682 9.00 -24.91 26.67
C ASN A 682 9.07 -24.57 25.16
N THR A 683 8.04 -24.93 24.38
CA THR A 683 7.94 -24.60 22.95
C THR A 683 7.60 -23.10 22.73
N PRO A 684 8.27 -22.37 21.82
CA PRO A 684 8.04 -20.93 21.60
C PRO A 684 6.76 -20.59 20.81
N SER A 685 6.22 -21.54 20.05
CA SER A 685 5.15 -21.32 19.06
C SER A 685 3.72 -21.47 19.61
N GLU A 686 3.57 -21.96 20.84
CA GLU A 686 2.27 -22.21 21.44
C GLU A 686 1.91 -21.06 22.41
N PRO A 687 0.73 -20.43 22.29
CA PRO A 687 0.36 -19.35 23.17
C PRO A 687 0.10 -19.89 24.58
N ARG A 688 1.02 -19.55 25.51
CA ARG A 688 1.14 -20.17 26.84
C ARG A 688 -0.02 -19.84 27.80
N ASP A 689 -0.82 -18.83 27.46
CA ASP A 689 -1.83 -18.20 28.33
C ASP A 689 -3.22 -18.04 27.68
N THR A 690 -3.67 -19.03 26.89
CA THR A 690 -5.04 -19.01 26.31
C THR A 690 -6.04 -19.75 27.19
N LEU A 691 -7.29 -19.28 27.17
CA LEU A 691 -8.44 -19.99 27.75
C LEU A 691 -9.00 -21.02 26.76
N TYR A 692 -8.13 -21.69 26.00
CA TYR A 692 -8.56 -22.47 24.83
C TYR A 692 -9.48 -23.64 25.18
N ASN A 693 -9.28 -24.28 26.33
CA ASN A 693 -10.22 -25.28 26.83
C ASN A 693 -11.63 -24.73 27.07
N GLY A 694 -11.77 -23.45 27.41
CA GLY A 694 -13.08 -22.78 27.46
C GLY A 694 -13.73 -22.68 26.08
N VAL A 695 -12.94 -22.45 25.02
CA VAL A 695 -13.41 -22.47 23.63
C VAL A 695 -13.86 -23.88 23.24
N LEU A 696 -13.06 -24.91 23.52
CA LEU A 696 -13.40 -26.30 23.20
C LEU A 696 -14.62 -26.78 23.99
N GLY A 697 -14.76 -26.38 25.25
CA GLY A 697 -15.96 -26.60 26.06
C GLY A 697 -17.20 -25.95 25.46
N LEU A 698 -17.11 -24.71 24.96
CA LEU A 698 -18.21 -24.03 24.26
C LEU A 698 -18.59 -24.75 22.95
N TYR A 699 -17.60 -25.19 22.18
CA TYR A 699 -17.83 -25.95 20.94
C TYR A 699 -18.55 -27.27 21.24
N GLY A 700 -18.10 -27.99 22.27
CA GLY A 700 -18.73 -29.22 22.75
C GLY A 700 -20.17 -29.01 23.24
N ALA A 701 -20.43 -27.92 23.99
CA ALA A 701 -21.77 -27.57 24.44
C ALA A 701 -22.71 -27.30 23.26
N TRP A 702 -22.25 -26.55 22.26
CA TRP A 702 -23.02 -26.31 21.04
C TRP A 702 -23.27 -27.60 20.25
N LEU A 703 -22.26 -28.47 20.09
CA LEU A 703 -22.44 -29.75 19.42
C LEU A 703 -23.51 -30.61 20.09
N ARG A 704 -23.53 -30.62 21.43
CA ARG A 704 -24.56 -31.32 22.21
C ARG A 704 -25.95 -30.78 21.93
N GLU A 705 -26.11 -29.45 21.96
CA GLU A 705 -27.39 -28.79 21.66
C GLU A 705 -27.83 -29.02 20.21
N ALA A 706 -26.90 -28.95 19.27
CA ALA A 706 -27.15 -29.21 17.85
C ALA A 706 -27.58 -30.67 17.63
N ALA A 707 -26.87 -31.62 18.26
CA ALA A 707 -27.23 -33.03 18.20
C ALA A 707 -28.62 -33.29 18.77
N PHE A 708 -28.90 -32.69 19.92
CA PHE A 708 -30.19 -32.76 20.58
C PHE A 708 -31.33 -32.24 19.67
N THR A 709 -31.17 -31.01 19.16
CA THR A 709 -32.19 -30.34 18.34
C THR A 709 -32.45 -31.06 17.02
N ARG A 710 -31.40 -31.63 16.43
CA ARG A 710 -31.46 -32.33 15.13
C ARG A 710 -31.80 -33.82 15.28
N GLY A 711 -31.87 -34.36 16.50
CA GLY A 711 -32.04 -35.78 16.75
C GLY A 711 -30.89 -36.61 16.16
N LEU A 712 -29.65 -36.20 16.43
CA LEU A 712 -28.43 -36.91 16.03
C LEU A 712 -27.95 -37.83 17.17
N GLY A 713 -26.94 -38.65 16.91
CA GLY A 713 -26.13 -39.22 18.00
C GLY A 713 -25.24 -38.15 18.62
N PHE A 714 -24.63 -38.42 19.78
CA PHE A 714 -23.67 -37.51 20.41
C PHE A 714 -22.76 -38.30 21.34
N ALA A 715 -21.50 -37.89 21.46
CA ALA A 715 -20.61 -38.41 22.49
C ALA A 715 -19.69 -37.31 23.05
N ASP A 716 -19.41 -37.37 24.35
CA ASP A 716 -18.48 -36.47 25.02
C ASP A 716 -17.18 -37.19 25.40
N VAL A 717 -16.09 -36.78 24.75
CA VAL A 717 -14.73 -37.26 25.06
C VAL A 717 -13.89 -36.19 25.78
N TYR A 718 -14.31 -34.93 25.75
CA TYR A 718 -13.65 -33.83 26.45
C TYR A 718 -13.64 -34.05 27.96
N SER A 719 -14.83 -34.23 28.56
CA SER A 719 -14.98 -34.25 30.01
C SER A 719 -14.28 -35.46 30.65
N PRO A 720 -14.45 -36.70 30.15
CA PRO A 720 -13.78 -37.88 30.71
C PRO A 720 -12.26 -37.80 30.63
N LEU A 721 -11.73 -37.31 29.49
CA LEU A 721 -10.30 -37.14 29.30
C LEU A 721 -9.73 -36.08 30.27
N ASN A 722 -10.40 -34.93 30.39
CA ASN A 722 -10.03 -33.88 31.33
C ASN A 722 -10.09 -34.34 32.79
N HIS A 723 -11.12 -35.09 33.16
CA HIS A 723 -11.23 -35.65 34.49
C HIS A 723 -10.09 -36.64 34.80
N ALA A 724 -9.83 -37.59 33.90
CA ALA A 724 -8.76 -38.57 34.07
C ALA A 724 -7.36 -37.93 34.16
N THR A 725 -7.09 -36.89 33.35
CA THR A 725 -5.86 -36.09 33.44
C THR A 725 -5.76 -35.34 34.77
N THR A 726 -6.85 -34.72 35.22
CA THR A 726 -6.88 -33.95 36.48
C THR A 726 -6.73 -34.85 37.71
N ASP A 727 -7.34 -36.03 37.68
CA ASP A 727 -7.23 -37.01 38.75
C ASP A 727 -5.83 -37.62 38.83
N GLY A 728 -5.21 -37.95 37.69
CA GLY A 728 -3.82 -38.39 37.68
C GLY A 728 -2.86 -37.32 38.23
N ARG A 729 -3.20 -36.03 38.07
CA ARG A 729 -2.44 -34.92 38.64
C ARG A 729 -2.50 -34.79 40.15
N LYS A 730 -3.46 -35.44 40.80
CA LYS A 730 -3.51 -35.52 42.27
C LYS A 730 -2.37 -36.39 42.82
N THR A 731 -1.89 -37.37 42.04
CA THR A 731 -0.81 -38.28 42.44
C THR A 731 0.53 -37.95 41.79
N ASP A 732 0.52 -37.45 40.56
CA ASP A 732 1.73 -37.01 39.85
C ASP A 732 1.44 -35.68 39.16
N ALA A 733 2.03 -34.59 39.66
CA ALA A 733 1.82 -33.25 39.14
C ALA A 733 2.17 -33.09 37.65
N PHE A 734 3.01 -33.97 37.09
CA PHE A 734 3.41 -33.98 35.68
C PHE A 734 2.55 -34.90 34.82
N PHE A 735 1.61 -35.64 35.42
CA PHE A 735 0.72 -36.54 34.70
C PHE A 735 -0.04 -35.81 33.59
N THR A 736 -0.03 -36.42 32.42
CA THR A 736 -0.83 -36.02 31.26
C THR A 736 -1.17 -37.25 30.43
N LEU A 737 -2.33 -37.20 29.78
CA LEU A 737 -2.73 -38.15 28.74
C LEU A 737 -2.55 -37.55 27.34
N ILE A 738 -2.00 -36.33 27.25
CA ILE A 738 -1.85 -35.55 26.03
C ILE A 738 -0.44 -34.95 26.03
N PRO A 739 0.61 -35.76 25.79
CA PRO A 739 2.00 -35.37 26.02
C PRO A 739 2.46 -34.16 25.22
N ASP A 740 1.90 -33.96 24.02
CA ASP A 740 2.16 -32.80 23.16
C ASP A 740 1.10 -31.69 23.32
N GLY A 741 0.25 -31.76 24.35
CA GLY A 741 -0.79 -30.76 24.64
C GLY A 741 -1.99 -30.79 23.69
N ILE A 742 -1.93 -31.50 22.56
CA ILE A 742 -2.96 -31.50 21.53
C ILE A 742 -3.49 -32.93 21.28
N HIS A 743 -2.60 -33.90 21.09
CA HIS A 743 -2.89 -35.26 20.71
C HIS A 743 -2.78 -36.21 21.92
N PRO A 744 -3.86 -36.93 22.26
CA PRO A 744 -3.81 -37.94 23.30
C PRO A 744 -2.83 -39.07 22.97
N ASP A 745 -2.18 -39.62 23.98
CA ASP A 745 -1.37 -40.83 23.83
C ASP A 745 -2.26 -42.10 23.84
N PRO A 746 -1.71 -43.32 23.65
CA PRO A 746 -2.53 -44.54 23.65
C PRO A 746 -3.40 -44.69 24.90
N PRO A 747 -2.90 -44.46 26.14
CA PRO A 747 -3.74 -44.37 27.33
C PRO A 747 -4.86 -43.33 27.25
N GLY A 748 -4.62 -42.13 26.71
CA GLY A 748 -5.63 -41.09 26.53
C GLY A 748 -6.76 -41.50 25.57
N HIS A 749 -6.40 -42.15 24.45
CA HIS A 749 -7.37 -42.68 23.50
C HIS A 749 -8.28 -43.76 24.11
N VAL A 750 -7.81 -44.55 25.09
CA VAL A 750 -8.69 -45.51 25.79
C VAL A 750 -9.79 -44.81 26.58
N ILE A 751 -9.46 -43.73 27.30
CA ILE A 751 -10.46 -42.95 28.05
C ILE A 751 -11.55 -42.40 27.10
N MET A 752 -11.14 -41.92 25.93
CA MET A 752 -12.06 -41.46 24.90
C MET A 752 -13.00 -42.57 24.43
N VAL A 753 -12.48 -43.77 24.16
CA VAL A 753 -13.29 -44.88 23.63
C VAL A 753 -14.25 -45.44 24.66
N VAL A 754 -13.84 -45.56 25.92
CA VAL A 754 -14.74 -46.00 27.01
C VAL A 754 -15.94 -45.05 27.12
N ALA A 755 -15.70 -43.74 27.06
CA ALA A 755 -16.77 -42.74 27.06
C ALA A 755 -17.65 -42.84 25.80
N LEU A 756 -17.02 -42.98 24.63
CA LEU A 756 -17.72 -43.11 23.35
C LEU A 756 -18.63 -44.34 23.32
N LEU A 757 -18.17 -45.50 23.78
CA LEU A 757 -18.98 -46.72 23.85
C LEU A 757 -20.19 -46.55 24.79
N ALA A 758 -19.98 -45.92 25.95
CA ALA A 758 -21.04 -45.64 26.90
C ALA A 758 -22.11 -44.70 26.32
N ASP A 759 -21.70 -43.58 25.72
CA ASP A 759 -22.62 -42.58 25.14
C ASP A 759 -23.37 -43.12 23.92
N LEU A 760 -22.75 -44.03 23.17
CA LEU A 760 -23.38 -44.71 22.03
C LEU A 760 -24.14 -45.97 22.42
N GLY A 761 -24.26 -46.27 23.72
CA GLY A 761 -25.01 -47.41 24.24
C GLY A 761 -24.49 -48.76 23.76
N LEU A 762 -23.21 -48.84 23.40
CA LEU A 762 -22.51 -50.06 23.00
C LEU A 762 -21.90 -50.71 24.24
N CYS A 763 -22.75 -51.30 25.08
CA CYS A 763 -22.34 -52.01 26.28
C CYS A 763 -22.98 -53.41 26.29
N SER A 764 -22.17 -54.45 26.37
CA SER A 764 -22.64 -55.82 26.59
C SER A 764 -21.52 -56.64 27.22
N PRO A 765 -21.81 -57.48 28.24
CA PRO A 765 -20.83 -58.40 28.80
C PRO A 765 -20.42 -59.47 27.77
N VAL A 766 -19.29 -60.13 28.00
CA VAL A 766 -18.80 -61.31 27.23
C VAL A 766 -19.69 -62.50 27.52
N SER A 767 -19.71 -62.92 28.77
CA SER A 767 -20.55 -64.02 29.21
C SER A 767 -20.56 -64.04 30.72
N SER A 768 -21.60 -64.67 31.28
CA SER A 768 -21.61 -65.08 32.67
C SER A 768 -21.94 -66.55 32.73
N ILE A 769 -21.11 -67.33 33.43
CA ILE A 769 -21.35 -68.74 33.70
C ILE A 769 -21.63 -68.86 35.19
N LEU A 770 -22.76 -69.48 35.53
CA LEU A 770 -23.16 -69.76 36.90
C LEU A 770 -23.34 -71.27 37.09
N ILE A 771 -22.59 -71.83 38.03
CA ILE A 771 -22.74 -73.21 38.48
C ILE A 771 -23.21 -73.16 39.93
N GLN A 772 -24.34 -73.78 40.20
CA GLN A 772 -25.00 -73.72 41.50
C GLN A 772 -25.72 -75.03 41.82
N ASP A 773 -25.95 -75.27 43.11
CA ASP A 773 -26.79 -76.38 43.55
C ASP A 773 -28.27 -76.05 43.29
N LYS A 774 -28.97 -76.96 42.61
CA LYS A 774 -30.43 -76.99 42.56
C LYS A 774 -30.90 -78.37 43.02
N ALA A 775 -31.51 -78.41 44.20
CA ALA A 775 -32.09 -79.63 44.80
C ALA A 775 -31.10 -80.79 44.99
N GLY A 776 -29.87 -80.49 45.40
CA GLY A 776 -28.82 -81.47 45.70
C GLY A 776 -27.99 -81.92 44.49
N GLN A 777 -28.16 -81.26 43.35
CA GLN A 777 -27.35 -81.48 42.15
C GLN A 777 -26.80 -80.16 41.62
N LEU A 778 -25.51 -80.16 41.27
CA LEU A 778 -24.91 -79.01 40.58
C LEU A 778 -25.49 -78.89 39.18
N THR A 779 -25.87 -77.67 38.81
CA THR A 779 -26.38 -77.31 37.49
C THR A 779 -25.60 -76.11 36.98
N ALA A 780 -25.37 -76.05 35.66
CA ALA A 780 -24.73 -74.93 35.01
C ALA A 780 -25.69 -74.18 34.09
N THR A 781 -25.67 -72.86 34.17
CA THR A 781 -26.35 -71.93 33.28
C THR A 781 -25.36 -70.90 32.78
N ALA A 782 -25.55 -70.40 31.57
CA ALA A 782 -24.71 -69.35 31.03
C ALA A 782 -25.52 -68.32 30.23
N ASP A 783 -25.07 -67.08 30.28
CA ASP A 783 -25.56 -65.97 29.47
C ASP A 783 -24.58 -65.68 28.33
N ASN A 784 -25.13 -65.22 27.20
CA ASN A 784 -24.39 -64.83 25.99
C ASN A 784 -23.44 -65.92 25.43
N GLY A 785 -23.89 -67.17 25.48
CA GLY A 785 -23.23 -68.30 24.85
C GLY A 785 -24.04 -69.58 25.02
N GLN A 786 -23.51 -70.69 24.52
CA GLN A 786 -24.13 -72.01 24.61
C GLN A 786 -23.28 -72.95 25.46
N LEU A 787 -23.92 -73.59 26.44
CA LEU A 787 -23.31 -74.57 27.34
C LEU A 787 -23.72 -75.99 26.94
N ALA A 788 -22.75 -76.89 26.83
CA ALA A 788 -22.94 -78.30 26.49
C ALA A 788 -22.06 -79.20 27.36
N ASP A 789 -22.33 -80.52 27.34
CA ASP A 789 -21.49 -81.56 27.95
C ASP A 789 -21.18 -81.36 29.44
N PHE A 790 -22.12 -80.78 30.21
CA PHE A 790 -21.94 -80.54 31.63
C PHE A 790 -21.85 -81.85 32.42
N SER A 791 -20.82 -81.98 33.25
CA SER A 791 -20.63 -83.09 34.18
C SER A 791 -20.00 -82.59 35.46
N ALA A 792 -20.52 -83.05 36.60
CA ALA A 792 -20.03 -82.74 37.93
C ALA A 792 -19.84 -84.05 38.72
N GLY A 793 -18.59 -84.53 38.76
CA GLY A 793 -18.14 -85.69 39.53
C GLY A 793 -16.86 -85.33 40.31
N ASP A 794 -15.78 -86.11 40.13
CA ASP A 794 -14.45 -85.80 40.70
C ASP A 794 -13.88 -84.45 40.24
N LYS A 795 -14.40 -83.95 39.11
CA LYS A 795 -14.18 -82.61 38.58
C LYS A 795 -15.50 -82.06 38.04
N ILE A 796 -15.58 -80.73 37.94
CA ILE A 796 -16.63 -80.08 37.15
C ILE A 796 -16.07 -79.84 35.76
N SER A 797 -16.81 -80.20 34.72
CA SER A 797 -16.41 -79.92 33.34
C SER A 797 -17.58 -79.68 32.43
N PHE A 798 -17.39 -78.83 31.42
CA PHE A 798 -18.40 -78.51 30.42
C PHE A 798 -17.74 -77.89 29.20
N THR A 799 -18.46 -77.87 28.08
CA THR A 799 -18.08 -77.15 26.87
C THR A 799 -18.88 -75.84 26.82
N PHE A 800 -18.22 -74.71 26.58
CA PHE A 800 -18.89 -73.41 26.44
C PHE A 800 -18.46 -72.74 25.14
N THR A 801 -19.44 -72.35 24.34
CA THR A 801 -19.24 -71.56 23.11
C THR A 801 -19.78 -70.16 23.36
N ALA A 802 -18.89 -69.20 23.59
CA ALA A 802 -19.29 -67.81 23.80
C ALA A 802 -19.78 -67.18 22.49
N ASN A 803 -20.71 -66.23 22.55
CA ASN A 803 -21.11 -65.44 21.38
C ASN A 803 -20.17 -64.26 21.11
N ALA A 804 -19.24 -63.98 22.02
CA ALA A 804 -18.32 -62.85 21.98
C ALA A 804 -16.95 -63.22 22.57
N LEU A 805 -15.95 -62.40 22.27
CA LEU A 805 -14.62 -62.45 22.85
C LEU A 805 -14.42 -61.28 23.84
N PRO A 806 -13.45 -61.38 24.79
CA PRO A 806 -13.08 -60.25 25.61
C PRO A 806 -12.49 -59.10 24.77
N TRP A 807 -12.76 -57.85 25.17
CA TRP A 807 -12.18 -56.66 24.55
C TRP A 807 -10.75 -56.46 25.06
N VAL A 808 -9.79 -56.88 24.24
CA VAL A 808 -8.36 -56.79 24.57
C VAL A 808 -7.70 -55.67 23.76
N LEU A 809 -6.85 -54.90 24.42
CA LEU A 809 -6.09 -53.79 23.81
C LEU A 809 -4.57 -54.05 23.84
N PRO A 810 -3.81 -53.42 22.92
CA PRO A 810 -2.35 -53.46 22.94
C PRO A 810 -1.74 -53.02 24.28
N ALA A 811 -0.52 -53.49 24.59
CA ALA A 811 0.12 -53.30 25.88
C ALA A 811 0.22 -51.83 26.32
N GLU A 812 0.50 -50.92 25.39
CA GLU A 812 0.60 -49.48 25.62
C GLU A 812 -0.72 -48.82 26.08
N ALA A 813 -1.87 -49.42 25.79
CA ALA A 813 -3.19 -48.90 26.12
C ALA A 813 -3.74 -49.44 27.46
N ARG A 814 -3.18 -50.55 27.96
CA ARG A 814 -3.66 -51.26 29.16
C ARG A 814 -3.70 -50.44 30.46
N PRO A 815 -2.76 -49.49 30.72
CA PRO A 815 -2.82 -48.70 31.96
C PRO A 815 -4.14 -47.94 32.13
N SER A 816 -4.62 -47.26 31.07
CA SER A 816 -5.91 -46.56 31.12
C SER A 816 -7.10 -47.50 31.01
N TYR A 817 -6.95 -48.66 30.34
CA TYR A 817 -7.99 -49.69 30.32
C TYR A 817 -8.36 -50.15 31.74
N ARG A 818 -7.33 -50.42 32.56
CA ARG A 818 -7.53 -50.77 33.97
C ARG A 818 -8.01 -49.59 34.81
N ARG A 819 -7.44 -48.40 34.59
CA ARG A 819 -7.85 -47.18 35.32
C ARG A 819 -9.33 -46.85 35.10
N ALA A 820 -9.84 -47.05 33.88
CA ALA A 820 -11.24 -46.83 33.53
C ALA A 820 -12.15 -48.02 33.91
N CYS A 821 -11.59 -49.08 34.51
CA CYS A 821 -12.30 -50.35 34.76
C CYS A 821 -13.02 -50.88 33.51
N ALA A 822 -12.40 -50.72 32.34
CA ALA A 822 -13.00 -51.01 31.04
C ALA A 822 -13.32 -52.51 30.88
N GLY A 823 -12.46 -53.38 31.43
CA GLY A 823 -12.68 -54.83 31.49
C GLY A 823 -13.98 -55.18 32.19
N THR A 824 -14.17 -54.71 33.42
CA THR A 824 -15.36 -55.02 34.21
C THR A 824 -16.63 -54.33 33.67
N SER A 825 -16.53 -53.10 33.14
CA SER A 825 -17.69 -52.33 32.69
C SER A 825 -18.17 -52.66 31.27
N HIS A 826 -17.26 -53.02 30.36
CA HIS A 826 -17.55 -53.22 28.93
C HIS A 826 -17.19 -54.62 28.42
N SER A 827 -16.45 -55.40 29.22
CA SER A 827 -15.94 -56.70 28.78
C SER A 827 -16.05 -57.81 29.82
N LEU A 828 -17.01 -57.71 30.75
CA LEU A 828 -17.14 -58.67 31.83
C LEU A 828 -17.29 -60.10 31.30
N GLU A 829 -16.34 -60.96 31.64
CA GLU A 829 -16.38 -62.39 31.40
C GLU A 829 -16.25 -63.08 32.75
N LYS A 830 -17.35 -63.61 33.28
CA LYS A 830 -17.39 -64.08 34.67
C LYS A 830 -17.77 -65.55 34.78
N ILE A 831 -17.05 -66.30 35.61
CA ILE A 831 -17.44 -67.64 36.06
C ILE A 831 -17.69 -67.63 37.56
N THR A 832 -18.87 -68.11 37.98
CA THR A 832 -19.27 -68.21 39.38
C THR A 832 -19.63 -69.66 39.68
N VAL A 833 -19.03 -70.23 40.72
CA VAL A 833 -19.28 -71.61 41.15
C VAL A 833 -19.59 -71.60 42.64
N GLN A 834 -20.84 -71.88 42.97
CA GLN A 834 -21.36 -71.85 44.34
C GLN A 834 -21.47 -73.27 44.90
N ASN A 835 -21.51 -73.37 46.22
CA ASN A 835 -21.69 -74.63 46.97
C ASN A 835 -20.62 -75.68 46.69
N LEU A 836 -19.39 -75.24 46.39
CA LEU A 836 -18.22 -76.12 46.38
C LEU A 836 -17.81 -76.50 47.80
N ALA A 837 -17.22 -77.68 47.95
CA ALA A 837 -16.57 -78.05 49.20
C ALA A 837 -15.38 -77.09 49.47
N PRO A 838 -15.10 -76.74 50.75
CA PRO A 838 -13.97 -75.88 51.07
C PRO A 838 -12.65 -76.39 50.49
N GLY A 839 -11.89 -75.52 49.81
CA GLY A 839 -10.62 -75.88 49.21
C GLY A 839 -10.21 -75.02 48.01
N THR A 840 -9.07 -75.37 47.42
CA THR A 840 -8.55 -74.72 46.22
C THR A 840 -8.88 -75.54 44.99
N TYR A 841 -9.29 -74.86 43.93
CA TYR A 841 -9.66 -75.44 42.65
C TYR A 841 -8.85 -74.80 41.53
N GLU A 842 -8.28 -75.63 40.67
CA GLU A 842 -7.61 -75.22 39.45
C GLU A 842 -8.64 -75.12 38.31
N LEU A 843 -8.77 -73.93 37.73
CA LEU A 843 -9.57 -73.71 36.52
C LEU A 843 -8.68 -73.92 35.30
N ARG A 844 -9.10 -74.79 34.39
CA ARG A 844 -8.48 -75.01 33.08
C ARG A 844 -9.46 -74.69 31.96
N ILE A 845 -8.94 -74.08 30.89
CA ILE A 845 -9.68 -73.82 29.65
C ILE A 845 -8.85 -74.39 28.50
N ASP A 846 -9.42 -75.31 27.74
CA ASP A 846 -8.74 -76.11 26.71
C ASP A 846 -7.44 -76.76 27.24
N GLY A 847 -7.51 -77.31 28.45
CA GLY A 847 -6.37 -77.92 29.14
C GLY A 847 -5.32 -76.93 29.69
N THR A 848 -5.44 -75.63 29.39
CA THR A 848 -4.54 -74.59 29.90
C THR A 848 -4.97 -74.15 31.30
N SER A 849 -4.08 -74.21 32.28
CA SER A 849 -4.32 -73.66 33.62
C SER A 849 -4.43 -72.15 33.58
N VAL A 850 -5.59 -71.60 33.94
CA VAL A 850 -5.82 -70.15 33.95
C VAL A 850 -5.78 -69.57 35.37
N GLY A 851 -5.74 -70.41 36.39
CA GLY A 851 -5.56 -69.99 37.78
C GLY A 851 -6.02 -71.02 38.79
N ALA A 852 -5.64 -70.82 40.04
CA ALA A 852 -6.10 -71.58 41.18
C ALA A 852 -6.85 -70.65 42.14
N TYR A 853 -8.09 -71.00 42.48
CA TYR A 853 -9.01 -70.16 43.23
C TYR A 853 -9.61 -70.95 44.39
N SER A 854 -9.85 -70.31 45.53
CA SER A 854 -10.62 -70.93 46.60
C SER A 854 -12.09 -71.09 46.21
N ASP A 855 -12.78 -72.01 46.87
CA ASP A 855 -14.24 -72.13 46.84
C ASP A 855 -14.92 -70.77 47.07
N SER A 856 -14.43 -69.98 48.03
CA SER A 856 -14.97 -68.66 48.34
C SER A 856 -14.75 -67.63 47.22
N GLN A 857 -13.59 -67.65 46.55
CA GLN A 857 -13.33 -66.77 45.39
C GLN A 857 -14.23 -67.15 44.22
N LEU A 858 -14.44 -68.45 43.97
CA LEU A 858 -15.33 -68.93 42.93
C LEU A 858 -16.81 -68.63 43.23
N ALA A 859 -17.21 -68.64 44.50
CA ALA A 859 -18.57 -68.28 44.91
C ALA A 859 -18.86 -66.78 44.71
N ILE A 860 -17.86 -65.90 44.89
CA ILE A 860 -17.93 -64.47 44.53
C ILE A 860 -17.92 -64.30 42.99
N GLY A 861 -17.15 -65.18 42.33
CA GLY A 861 -16.98 -65.29 40.90
C GLY A 861 -15.71 -64.62 40.38
N ILE A 862 -15.11 -65.24 39.37
CA ILE A 862 -13.82 -64.87 38.80
C ILE A 862 -14.03 -64.16 37.46
N GLU A 863 -13.40 -63.01 37.31
CA GLU A 863 -13.33 -62.26 36.05
C GLU A 863 -12.16 -62.78 35.20
N LEU A 864 -12.46 -63.19 33.97
CA LEU A 864 -11.53 -63.85 33.06
C LEU A 864 -11.01 -62.93 31.95
N GLN A 865 -11.69 -61.81 31.69
CA GLN A 865 -11.43 -60.98 30.50
C GLN A 865 -10.04 -60.34 30.44
N GLU A 866 -9.36 -60.17 31.58
CA GLU A 866 -7.98 -59.68 31.66
C GLU A 866 -6.96 -60.79 31.95
N ASN A 867 -7.42 -62.05 32.02
CA ASN A 867 -6.54 -63.19 32.26
C ASN A 867 -5.89 -63.63 30.95
N GLU A 868 -4.62 -63.22 30.81
CA GLU A 868 -3.80 -63.48 29.61
C GLU A 868 -3.58 -64.98 29.33
N LEU A 869 -3.77 -65.84 30.32
CA LEU A 869 -3.61 -67.29 30.16
C LEU A 869 -4.82 -67.93 29.45
N THR A 870 -5.94 -67.23 29.35
CA THR A 870 -7.14 -67.78 28.72
C THR A 870 -6.98 -67.84 27.20
N PRO A 871 -7.38 -68.95 26.54
CA PRO A 871 -7.32 -69.06 25.08
C PRO A 871 -8.13 -67.96 24.36
N GLN A 872 -9.26 -67.53 24.93
CA GLN A 872 -10.09 -66.46 24.39
C GLN A 872 -9.45 -65.07 24.50
N PHE A 873 -8.67 -64.78 25.55
CA PHE A 873 -7.86 -63.56 25.60
C PHE A 873 -6.81 -63.55 24.50
N GLN A 874 -6.10 -64.66 24.30
CA GLN A 874 -5.07 -64.76 23.25
C GLN A 874 -5.67 -64.63 21.85
N GLN A 875 -6.88 -65.16 21.65
CA GLN A 875 -7.63 -64.98 20.40
C GLN A 875 -8.03 -63.51 20.18
N ALA A 876 -8.58 -62.85 21.20
CA ALA A 876 -8.93 -61.43 21.14
C ALA A 876 -7.71 -60.52 20.91
N LEU A 877 -6.58 -60.82 21.55
CA LEU A 877 -5.32 -60.11 21.33
C LEU A 877 -4.85 -60.22 19.88
N ARG A 878 -5.04 -61.40 19.26
CA ARG A 878 -4.73 -61.59 17.84
C ARG A 878 -5.63 -60.74 16.93
N VAL A 879 -6.91 -60.61 17.26
CA VAL A 879 -7.84 -59.71 16.56
C VAL A 879 -7.36 -58.26 16.65
N ALA A 880 -7.03 -57.79 17.86
CA ALA A 880 -6.51 -56.44 18.09
C ALA A 880 -5.18 -56.20 17.36
N GLN A 881 -4.31 -57.22 17.29
CA GLN A 881 -3.05 -57.13 16.55
C GLN A 881 -3.27 -57.02 15.03
N PHE A 882 -4.17 -57.83 14.45
CA PHE A 882 -4.53 -57.68 13.04
C PHE A 882 -5.12 -56.30 12.74
N ASN A 883 -5.93 -55.76 13.65
CA ASN A 883 -6.48 -54.41 13.48
C ASN A 883 -5.41 -53.31 13.63
N LYS A 884 -4.46 -53.49 14.54
CA LYS A 884 -3.29 -52.60 14.66
C LYS A 884 -2.46 -52.62 13.38
N ASP A 885 -2.23 -53.80 12.80
CA ASP A 885 -1.48 -53.98 11.56
C ASP A 885 -2.23 -53.41 10.35
N LYS A 886 -3.57 -53.60 10.29
CA LYS A 886 -4.44 -52.91 9.32
C LYS A 886 -4.24 -51.41 9.38
N ASN A 887 -4.26 -50.84 10.58
CA ASN A 887 -4.14 -49.41 10.76
C ASN A 887 -2.73 -48.90 10.39
N ALA A 888 -1.69 -49.63 10.77
CA ALA A 888 -0.31 -49.28 10.47
C ALA A 888 0.05 -49.38 8.99
N ASN A 889 -0.36 -50.47 8.33
CA ASN A 889 0.13 -50.83 7.01
C ASN A 889 -0.82 -50.41 5.88
N ALA A 890 -2.10 -50.14 6.18
CA ALA A 890 -3.09 -49.79 5.18
C ALA A 890 -3.78 -48.45 5.47
N VAL A 891 -4.38 -48.27 6.65
CA VAL A 891 -5.23 -47.09 6.93
C VAL A 891 -4.41 -45.81 7.04
N ARG A 892 -3.34 -45.76 7.86
CA ARG A 892 -2.52 -44.54 7.98
C ARG A 892 -1.84 -44.15 6.66
N PRO A 893 -1.22 -45.08 5.90
CA PRO A 893 -0.74 -44.77 4.56
C PRO A 893 -1.84 -44.26 3.63
N LEU A 894 -3.06 -44.80 3.71
CA LEU A 894 -4.21 -44.33 2.94
C LEU A 894 -4.57 -42.90 3.32
N ARG A 895 -4.65 -42.60 4.63
CA ARG A 895 -4.97 -41.24 5.10
C ARG A 895 -3.88 -40.23 4.73
N LYS A 896 -2.61 -40.65 4.68
CA LYS A 896 -1.50 -39.81 4.20
C LYS A 896 -1.67 -39.40 2.73
N TRP A 897 -2.26 -40.24 1.88
CA TRP A 897 -2.61 -39.85 0.51
C TRP A 897 -3.68 -38.75 0.48
N TRP A 898 -4.68 -38.82 1.37
CA TRP A 898 -5.72 -37.80 1.48
C TRP A 898 -5.18 -36.47 2.03
N GLU A 899 -4.25 -36.52 2.97
CA GLU A 899 -3.49 -35.36 3.43
C GLU A 899 -2.74 -34.69 2.26
N GLN A 900 -1.99 -35.47 1.47
CA GLN A 900 -1.30 -34.93 0.29
C GLN A 900 -2.27 -34.35 -0.75
N LEU A 901 -3.43 -34.97 -0.95
CA LEU A 901 -4.44 -34.45 -1.87
C LEU A 901 -4.95 -33.08 -1.41
N ARG A 902 -5.25 -32.93 -0.12
CA ARG A 902 -5.65 -31.65 0.45
C ARG A 902 -4.56 -30.60 0.26
N ASP A 903 -3.31 -30.92 0.62
CA ASP A 903 -2.21 -29.96 0.56
C ASP A 903 -1.94 -29.52 -0.88
N LYS A 904 -1.98 -30.45 -1.84
CA LYS A 904 -1.85 -30.13 -3.27
C LYS A 904 -3.01 -29.32 -3.82
N ARG A 905 -4.24 -29.54 -3.36
CA ARG A 905 -5.39 -28.69 -3.70
C ARG A 905 -5.17 -27.27 -3.17
N LEU A 906 -4.70 -27.14 -1.93
CA LEU A 906 -4.40 -25.84 -1.32
C LEU A 906 -3.27 -25.10 -2.07
N GLU A 907 -2.21 -25.79 -2.46
CA GLU A 907 -1.14 -25.24 -3.30
C GLU A 907 -1.67 -24.72 -4.65
N LEU A 908 -2.60 -25.46 -5.26
CA LEU A 908 -3.21 -25.08 -6.53
C LEU A 908 -4.14 -23.87 -6.38
N ASP A 909 -4.99 -23.86 -5.34
CA ASP A 909 -5.88 -22.74 -5.02
C ASP A 909 -5.07 -21.46 -4.74
N LYS A 910 -3.94 -21.59 -4.04
CA LYS A 910 -3.01 -20.50 -3.83
C LYS A 910 -2.43 -19.97 -5.15
N ALA A 911 -1.96 -20.87 -6.03
CA ALA A 911 -1.43 -20.46 -7.33
C ALA A 911 -2.48 -19.78 -8.23
N ILE A 912 -3.76 -20.18 -8.10
CA ILE A 912 -4.88 -19.53 -8.79
C ILE A 912 -5.07 -18.10 -8.24
N ALA A 913 -5.10 -17.95 -6.92
CA ALA A 913 -5.30 -16.66 -6.26
C ALA A 913 -4.15 -15.67 -6.53
N GLU A 914 -2.92 -16.17 -6.67
CA GLU A 914 -1.73 -15.36 -6.94
C GLU A 914 -1.51 -15.05 -8.44
N HIS A 915 -2.44 -15.46 -9.32
CA HIS A 915 -2.31 -15.33 -10.78
C HIS A 915 -0.97 -15.86 -11.32
N ASP A 916 -0.52 -17.01 -10.79
CA ASP A 916 0.79 -17.59 -11.10
C ASP A 916 0.94 -17.86 -12.62
N PRO A 917 1.98 -17.31 -13.29
CA PRO A 917 2.19 -17.49 -14.73
C PRO A 917 2.40 -18.96 -15.14
N ASN A 918 2.78 -19.84 -14.19
CA ASN A 918 2.96 -21.28 -14.40
C ASN A 918 1.72 -22.12 -14.04
N LEU A 919 0.56 -21.49 -13.79
CA LEU A 919 -0.67 -22.20 -13.41
C LEU A 919 -1.06 -23.35 -14.37
N PRO A 920 -0.94 -23.25 -15.72
CA PRO A 920 -1.25 -24.37 -16.61
C PRO A 920 -0.38 -25.61 -16.35
N ALA A 921 0.92 -25.42 -16.12
CA ALA A 921 1.85 -26.50 -15.81
C ALA A 921 1.53 -27.13 -14.44
N LYS A 922 1.21 -26.31 -13.43
CA LYS A 922 0.78 -26.79 -12.11
C LYS A 922 -0.52 -27.59 -12.18
N ARG A 923 -1.51 -27.16 -12.99
CA ARG A 923 -2.75 -27.93 -13.24
C ARG A 923 -2.46 -29.27 -13.89
N ALA A 924 -1.59 -29.31 -14.91
CA ALA A 924 -1.20 -30.55 -15.57
C ALA A 924 -0.48 -31.51 -14.62
N ALA A 925 0.45 -31.00 -13.81
CA ALA A 925 1.17 -31.80 -12.80
C ALA A 925 0.22 -32.36 -11.71
N PHE A 926 -0.74 -31.55 -11.25
CA PHE A 926 -1.76 -32.00 -10.31
C PHE A 926 -2.64 -33.10 -10.92
N ALA A 927 -3.10 -32.93 -12.16
CA ALA A 927 -3.90 -33.93 -12.86
C ALA A 927 -3.14 -35.25 -13.07
N ALA A 928 -1.85 -35.19 -13.42
CA ALA A 928 -1.01 -36.38 -13.55
C ALA A 928 -0.80 -37.09 -12.19
N TRP A 929 -0.53 -36.33 -11.12
CA TRP A 929 -0.39 -36.89 -9.77
C TRP A 929 -1.70 -37.49 -9.25
N LEU A 930 -2.85 -36.94 -9.62
CA LEU A 930 -4.16 -37.46 -9.21
C LEU A 930 -4.38 -38.91 -9.65
N LEU A 931 -3.83 -39.33 -10.80
CA LEU A 931 -3.87 -40.72 -11.24
C LEU A 931 -3.06 -41.64 -10.31
N THR A 932 -1.88 -41.18 -9.86
CA THR A 932 -1.06 -41.90 -8.88
C THR A 932 -1.78 -42.00 -7.53
N PHE A 933 -2.42 -40.91 -7.09
CA PHE A 933 -3.26 -40.91 -5.89
C PHE A 933 -4.38 -41.95 -5.99
N GLN A 934 -5.14 -41.97 -7.10
CA GLN A 934 -6.24 -42.90 -7.31
C GLN A 934 -5.78 -44.37 -7.25
N SER A 935 -4.67 -44.69 -7.92
CA SER A 935 -4.08 -46.03 -7.89
C SER A 935 -3.58 -46.44 -6.50
N GLY A 936 -2.91 -45.52 -5.80
CA GLY A 936 -2.44 -45.74 -4.42
C GLY A 936 -3.58 -45.97 -3.44
N VAL A 937 -4.65 -45.17 -3.55
CA VAL A 937 -5.87 -45.31 -2.74
C VAL A 937 -6.54 -46.66 -2.99
N ALA A 938 -6.73 -47.07 -4.25
CA ALA A 938 -7.37 -48.35 -4.59
C ALA A 938 -6.57 -49.55 -4.06
N THR A 939 -5.25 -49.49 -4.16
CA THR A 939 -4.34 -50.53 -3.63
C THR A 939 -4.49 -50.67 -2.11
N LEU A 940 -4.45 -49.56 -1.38
CA LEU A 940 -4.55 -49.57 0.08
C LEU A 940 -5.96 -49.94 0.56
N GLN A 941 -7.02 -49.55 -0.15
CA GLN A 941 -8.39 -50.00 0.14
C GLN A 941 -8.56 -51.51 -0.01
N THR A 942 -7.90 -52.11 -1.00
CA THR A 942 -7.88 -53.57 -1.18
C THR A 942 -7.17 -54.24 -0.01
N LEU A 943 -6.03 -53.68 0.44
CA LEU A 943 -5.30 -54.16 1.60
C LEU A 943 -6.10 -54.03 2.91
N VAL A 944 -6.84 -52.92 3.10
CA VAL A 944 -7.78 -52.77 4.22
C VAL A 944 -8.78 -53.93 4.23
N THR A 945 -9.37 -54.23 3.07
CA THR A 945 -10.37 -55.31 2.94
C THR A 945 -9.77 -56.68 3.31
N SER A 946 -8.54 -56.99 2.88
CA SER A 946 -7.89 -58.26 3.24
C SER A 946 -7.61 -58.41 4.73
N PHE A 947 -7.26 -57.31 5.42
CA PHE A 947 -7.12 -57.35 6.88
C PHE A 947 -8.47 -57.50 7.57
N GLU A 948 -9.53 -56.85 7.08
CA GLU A 948 -10.89 -57.05 7.59
C GLU A 948 -11.31 -58.52 7.49
N ASP A 949 -11.00 -59.20 6.39
CA ASP A 949 -11.24 -60.65 6.25
C ASP A 949 -10.49 -61.48 7.30
N GLN A 950 -9.20 -61.20 7.54
CA GLN A 950 -8.41 -61.87 8.57
C GLN A 950 -8.97 -61.65 9.97
N ILE A 951 -9.42 -60.43 10.26
CA ILE A 951 -10.05 -60.07 11.54
C ILE A 951 -11.35 -60.86 11.74
N TYR A 952 -12.24 -60.90 10.75
CA TYR A 952 -13.51 -61.62 10.83
C TYR A 952 -13.35 -63.14 10.81
N GLN A 953 -12.25 -63.66 10.27
CA GLN A 953 -11.90 -65.06 10.42
C GLN A 953 -11.41 -65.37 11.85
N ALA A 954 -10.61 -64.47 12.43
CA ALA A 954 -9.99 -64.66 13.74
C ALA A 954 -10.94 -64.40 14.92
N ASN A 955 -11.98 -63.58 14.75
CA ASN A 955 -12.87 -63.18 15.84
C ASN A 955 -13.99 -64.19 16.16
N GLN A 956 -14.12 -65.29 15.41
CA GLN A 956 -15.15 -66.30 15.64
C GLN A 956 -14.82 -67.14 16.89
N PRO A 957 -15.58 -67.04 18.00
CA PRO A 957 -15.28 -67.82 19.21
C PRO A 957 -15.57 -69.31 18.97
N PRO A 958 -14.58 -70.21 19.13
CA PRO A 958 -14.83 -71.64 19.04
C PRO A 958 -15.39 -72.19 20.36
N PRO A 959 -15.98 -73.40 20.37
CA PRO A 959 -16.28 -74.10 21.61
C PRO A 959 -15.01 -74.32 22.45
N ARG A 960 -15.07 -73.99 23.74
CA ARG A 960 -13.95 -74.14 24.69
C ARG A 960 -14.30 -75.14 25.79
N ARG A 961 -13.37 -76.01 26.16
CA ARG A 961 -13.55 -76.98 27.25
C ARG A 961 -13.13 -76.36 28.58
N TYR A 962 -14.06 -76.22 29.50
CA TYR A 962 -13.82 -75.76 30.86
C TYR A 962 -13.71 -76.95 31.81
N GLU A 963 -12.73 -76.92 32.70
CA GLU A 963 -12.53 -77.92 33.75
C GLU A 963 -12.16 -77.24 35.06
N LEU A 964 -12.84 -77.61 36.15
CA LEU A 964 -12.52 -77.17 37.49
C LEU A 964 -12.15 -78.38 38.34
N LEU A 965 -10.88 -78.44 38.73
CA LEU A 965 -10.26 -79.58 39.39
C LEU A 965 -9.92 -79.22 40.83
N ARG A 966 -10.37 -80.00 41.82
CA ARG A 966 -9.97 -79.77 43.21
C ARG A 966 -8.48 -80.11 43.37
N VAL A 967 -7.71 -79.17 43.91
CA VAL A 967 -6.28 -79.37 44.16
C VAL A 967 -6.12 -80.13 45.48
N ASN A 968 -5.63 -81.36 45.44
CA ASN A 968 -5.34 -82.13 46.66
C ASN A 968 -4.16 -81.50 47.42
N PRO A 969 -4.26 -81.23 48.74
CA PRO A 969 -3.18 -80.65 49.53
C PRO A 969 -1.87 -81.45 49.54
N ALA A 970 -1.94 -82.75 49.18
CA ALA A 970 -0.84 -83.70 49.34
C ALA A 970 0.21 -83.72 48.21
N ALA A 971 0.10 -82.87 47.17
CA ALA A 971 0.95 -82.98 45.98
C ALA A 971 2.01 -81.87 45.79
N ARG A 972 2.28 -81.02 46.80
CA ARG A 972 3.43 -80.09 46.78
C ARG A 972 4.62 -80.64 47.58
N THR A 973 5.25 -81.69 47.08
CA THR A 973 6.65 -82.06 47.42
C THR A 973 7.26 -82.86 46.28
N ARG A 974 7.97 -82.17 45.37
CA ARG A 974 9.38 -82.39 45.03
C ARG A 974 9.83 -81.43 43.93
#